data_AF-A0A366DFL2-F1
#
_entry.id   AF-A0A366DFL2-F1
#
_cell.length_a   1.000
_cell.length_b   1.000
_cell.length_c   1.000
_cell.angle_alpha   90.00
_cell.angle_beta   90.00
_cell.angle_gamma   90.00
#
_symmetry.space_group_name_H-M   'P 1'
#
loop_
_entity.id
_entity.type
_entity.pdbx_description
1 polymer ?
#
loop_
_entity_poly.entity_id
_entity_poly.type
_entity_poly.pdbx_seq_one_letter_code
_entity_poly.pdbx_strand_id
1 'polypeptide(L)'
;MSAPAVLSGSTLYLDWVRGAEPGAVARAERVVAEIADGLRRGWEKPARYVGDIAASARGLPAGHLPWFWDTVAHRLAANADGSRLGGRFRKAAGAAYSRARQAEREHDLPIDADFRVRNALLMARHGAIPVKELAPQQKWLAQLFPPGDAHTEFVRLLEAWSAGGGPLGADWHRRVRASAKAAGLPVDEDARVLASVLGVGRGGEVPDGLLDGAAAVFASAKPAPATGLLSLFPETNTDGGALLRMLDAAGTVDAMADAESTPDLDPAEWLGRFYHLYCYRKVPYGGIIEQPMPAELFDAVRRWAPRLRANGAPVRLRESRFTHSHVDTDLADALLAEGIPLDTGRSKLSYRGGNSRRDLHALAAHPEYGPQLERLIHAHRGTHGSAIGKLPDNPGIEASVHARVLAVLERVRGGGLLTAEHAIEELDGLLDAPTVRALDGIDGALAGLDGTGPLLRTVRAGIPAEFHWPALEEALTEVGEVVGATATWPALTVFGVDRAVTVGAEKVLARTEFRLPPEAAWHLVLGVGGDFLVAYATAGWRHSAPYAFWASAPGEVFEPDEDNGLICRGSGGGALGYQFATGDGRHDGDHVLRPGDQHGVGRYDMQLSDGVRLWSAQYSVGGRNEWSEVDPVTGERTDTFSLPKFFAPDDVPEGRQLAWTQLSYAPLPDGVDSPLGSANGLTGFRVTRDRASEREYVLEGMDGRTATFAGGAHRDLPWGVVRMPGGDTGVVVTHDVVDVFAPMRAHVDDSPLWEVRSFPDPRAYREPDPLGRAMMPPPAFWHFLRPRDPAGSRALRRFDSTAASALISDGVVPAEVTDPVLADAIRAFGARAAAVLRHREQLSVRVATMRSEARSDRG
;
A
#
# COMPACT_ATOMS: atom_id res chain seq x y z
N MET A 1 -58.51 -16.30 15.90
CA MET A 1 -57.66 -15.71 16.98
C MET A 1 -56.97 -14.42 16.53
N SER A 2 -56.56 -13.52 17.43
CA SER A 2 -55.87 -12.27 17.04
C SER A 2 -54.34 -12.40 17.07
N ALA A 3 -53.64 -11.82 16.08
CA ALA A 3 -52.19 -11.68 16.11
C ALA A 3 -51.75 -10.72 17.25
N PRO A 4 -50.60 -10.94 17.89
CA PRO A 4 -50.18 -10.15 19.05
C PRO A 4 -49.81 -8.71 18.66
N ALA A 5 -50.17 -7.74 19.51
CA ALA A 5 -49.81 -6.33 19.32
C ALA A 5 -48.31 -6.04 19.59
N VAL A 6 -47.64 -6.89 20.38
CA VAL A 6 -46.22 -6.79 20.71
C VAL A 6 -45.56 -8.16 20.55
N LEU A 7 -44.62 -8.27 19.61
CA LEU A 7 -43.98 -9.56 19.26
C LEU A 7 -43.11 -10.14 20.38
N SER A 8 -42.37 -9.30 21.09
CA SER A 8 -41.44 -9.72 22.17
C SER A 8 -42.17 -10.42 23.32
N GLY A 9 -43.44 -10.06 23.55
CA GLY A 9 -44.31 -10.62 24.57
C GLY A 9 -45.33 -11.63 24.05
N SER A 10 -45.25 -12.10 22.80
CA SER A 10 -46.29 -12.94 22.17
C SER A 10 -46.74 -14.09 23.09
N THR A 11 -48.04 -14.15 23.38
CA THR A 11 -48.75 -15.19 24.15
C THR A 11 -49.62 -16.10 23.29
N LEU A 12 -49.48 -16.01 21.96
CA LEU A 12 -50.33 -16.68 20.97
C LEU A 12 -50.65 -18.15 21.31
N TYR A 13 -49.63 -18.95 21.64
CA TYR A 13 -49.83 -20.35 22.03
C TYR A 13 -50.68 -20.50 23.29
N LEU A 14 -50.43 -19.68 24.31
CA LEU A 14 -51.19 -19.70 25.56
C LEU A 14 -52.65 -19.25 25.34
N ASP A 15 -52.86 -18.25 24.49
CA ASP A 15 -54.20 -17.76 24.16
C ASP A 15 -55.02 -18.78 23.37
N TRP A 16 -54.38 -19.53 22.46
CA TRP A 16 -55.02 -20.67 21.79
C TRP A 16 -55.40 -21.76 22.79
N VAL A 17 -54.46 -22.18 23.67
CA VAL A 17 -54.71 -23.25 24.65
C VAL A 17 -55.85 -22.89 25.60
N ARG A 18 -55.95 -21.63 26.05
CA ARG A 18 -57.06 -21.16 26.90
C ARG A 18 -58.43 -21.34 26.26
N GLY A 19 -58.53 -21.19 24.94
CA GLY A 19 -59.77 -21.37 24.20
C GLY A 19 -60.05 -22.82 23.78
N ALA A 20 -59.02 -23.55 23.33
CA ALA A 20 -59.17 -24.88 22.74
C ALA A 20 -59.05 -26.03 23.75
N GLU A 21 -58.16 -25.90 24.75
CA GLU A 21 -57.87 -26.94 25.74
C GLU A 21 -57.60 -26.36 27.14
N PRO A 22 -58.63 -25.90 27.87
CA PRO A 22 -58.45 -25.25 29.18
C PRO A 22 -57.68 -26.11 30.21
N GLY A 23 -57.78 -27.43 30.13
CA GLY A 23 -57.04 -28.37 30.99
C GLY A 23 -55.52 -28.38 30.77
N ALA A 24 -55.03 -27.86 29.64
CA ALA A 24 -53.61 -27.83 29.29
C ALA A 24 -52.94 -26.48 29.62
N VAL A 25 -53.65 -25.50 30.17
CA VAL A 25 -53.16 -24.12 30.41
C VAL A 25 -51.89 -24.11 31.28
N ALA A 26 -51.89 -24.80 32.42
CA ALA A 26 -50.72 -24.83 33.31
C ALA A 26 -49.46 -25.42 32.65
N ARG A 27 -49.63 -26.34 31.67
CA ARG A 27 -48.54 -26.87 30.86
C ARG A 27 -48.08 -25.84 29.84
N ALA A 28 -49.02 -25.17 29.17
CA ALA A 28 -48.71 -24.12 28.19
C ALA A 28 -47.97 -22.94 28.81
N GLU A 29 -48.32 -22.52 30.03
CA GLU A 29 -47.59 -21.48 30.77
C GLU A 29 -46.12 -21.83 31.00
N ARG A 30 -45.83 -23.08 31.40
CA ARG A 30 -44.45 -23.57 31.56
C ARG A 30 -43.69 -23.53 30.24
N VAL A 31 -44.32 -23.96 29.15
CA VAL A 31 -43.70 -23.95 27.82
C VAL A 31 -43.42 -22.52 27.35
N VAL A 32 -44.33 -21.58 27.59
CA VAL A 32 -44.13 -20.16 27.24
C VAL A 32 -43.02 -19.50 28.08
N ALA A 33 -42.87 -19.89 29.34
CA ALA A 33 -41.74 -19.49 30.19
C ALA A 33 -40.42 -20.07 29.65
N GLU A 34 -40.41 -21.34 29.26
CA GLU A 34 -39.25 -22.01 28.67
C GLU A 34 -38.80 -21.34 27.36
N ILE A 35 -39.75 -20.93 26.50
CA ILE A 35 -39.47 -20.14 25.29
C ILE A 35 -38.73 -18.85 25.68
N ALA A 36 -39.19 -18.11 26.69
CA ALA A 36 -38.56 -16.87 27.14
C ALA A 36 -37.15 -17.10 27.70
N ASP A 37 -36.98 -18.09 28.59
CA ASP A 37 -35.69 -18.42 29.20
C ASP A 37 -34.68 -18.94 28.20
N GLY A 38 -35.11 -19.79 27.27
CA GLY A 38 -34.25 -20.30 26.21
C GLY A 38 -33.78 -19.18 25.28
N LEU A 39 -34.64 -18.22 24.94
CA LEU A 39 -34.26 -17.09 24.09
C LEU A 39 -33.25 -16.18 24.79
N ARG A 40 -33.41 -15.93 26.09
CA ARG A 40 -32.45 -15.19 26.91
C ARG A 40 -31.07 -15.87 26.93
N ARG A 41 -31.04 -17.19 27.17
CA ARG A 41 -29.78 -17.97 27.23
C ARG A 41 -29.12 -18.14 25.85
N GLY A 42 -29.91 -18.24 24.80
CA GLY A 42 -29.47 -18.50 23.43
C GLY A 42 -29.33 -17.25 22.56
N TRP A 43 -29.33 -16.06 23.15
CA TRP A 43 -29.41 -14.78 22.43
C TRP A 43 -28.37 -14.63 21.31
N GLU A 44 -27.10 -14.99 21.57
CA GLU A 44 -26.03 -14.86 20.59
C GLU A 44 -26.09 -15.92 19.46
N LYS A 45 -26.85 -17.00 19.69
CA LYS A 45 -26.99 -18.13 18.76
C LYS A 45 -28.46 -18.49 18.52
N PRO A 46 -29.26 -17.62 17.89
CA PRO A 46 -30.71 -17.83 17.71
C PRO A 46 -31.06 -19.13 16.96
N ALA A 47 -30.25 -19.51 15.98
CA ALA A 47 -30.44 -20.77 15.24
C ALA A 47 -30.25 -22.01 16.13
N ARG A 48 -29.29 -21.97 17.07
CA ARG A 48 -29.07 -23.03 18.04
C ARG A 48 -30.25 -23.11 19.01
N TYR A 49 -30.71 -21.96 19.52
CA TYR A 49 -31.92 -21.90 20.35
C TYR A 49 -33.14 -22.54 19.67
N VAL A 50 -33.37 -22.24 18.38
CA VAL A 50 -34.45 -22.86 17.60
C VAL A 50 -34.27 -24.38 17.48
N GLY A 51 -33.04 -24.89 17.48
CA GLY A 51 -32.75 -26.32 17.58
C GLY A 51 -33.05 -26.90 18.95
N ASP A 52 -32.62 -26.22 20.02
CA ASP A 52 -32.77 -26.68 21.40
C ASP A 52 -34.26 -26.74 21.81
N ILE A 53 -35.03 -25.68 21.51
CA ILE A 53 -36.46 -25.59 21.85
C ILE A 53 -37.34 -26.57 21.03
N ALA A 54 -36.80 -27.14 19.94
CA ALA A 54 -37.48 -28.18 19.18
C ALA A 54 -37.67 -29.46 19.99
N ALA A 55 -36.81 -29.72 20.99
CA ALA A 55 -36.97 -30.85 21.89
C ALA A 55 -38.28 -30.75 22.70
N SER A 56 -38.61 -29.55 23.18
CA SER A 56 -39.83 -29.26 23.94
C SER A 56 -41.07 -29.36 23.05
N ALA A 57 -40.95 -29.00 21.78
CA ALA A 57 -42.00 -29.17 20.77
C ALA A 57 -42.38 -30.65 20.55
N ARG A 58 -41.41 -31.57 20.55
CA ARG A 58 -41.67 -33.02 20.34
C ARG A 58 -42.60 -33.64 21.39
N GLY A 59 -42.68 -33.05 22.58
CA GLY A 59 -43.58 -33.52 23.63
C GLY A 59 -45.02 -33.04 23.47
N LEU A 60 -45.31 -32.10 22.56
CA LEU A 60 -46.63 -31.50 22.41
C LEU A 60 -47.51 -32.29 21.41
N PRO A 61 -48.84 -32.33 21.61
CA PRO A 61 -49.75 -32.89 20.61
C PRO A 61 -49.68 -32.11 19.29
N ALA A 62 -49.98 -32.77 18.17
CA ALA A 62 -49.87 -32.19 16.83
C ALA A 62 -50.60 -30.84 16.68
N GLY A 63 -51.81 -30.70 17.24
CA GLY A 63 -52.61 -29.47 17.19
C GLY A 63 -51.96 -28.25 17.89
N HIS A 64 -51.00 -28.46 18.79
CA HIS A 64 -50.30 -27.41 19.52
C HIS A 64 -49.12 -26.83 18.71
N LEU A 65 -48.57 -27.61 17.78
CA LEU A 65 -47.31 -27.31 17.13
C LEU A 65 -47.33 -26.01 16.30
N PRO A 66 -48.37 -25.70 15.50
CA PRO A 66 -48.40 -24.45 14.73
C PRO A 66 -48.35 -23.20 15.63
N TRP A 67 -49.18 -23.18 16.68
CA TRP A 67 -49.28 -22.06 17.62
C TRP A 67 -48.03 -21.89 18.47
N PHE A 68 -47.42 -23.01 18.89
CA PHE A 68 -46.12 -23.01 19.56
C PHE A 68 -45.03 -22.39 18.66
N TRP A 69 -44.90 -22.88 17.42
CA TRP A 69 -43.86 -22.43 16.51
C TRP A 69 -44.07 -20.98 16.05
N ASP A 70 -45.31 -20.53 15.82
CA ASP A 70 -45.60 -19.13 15.53
C ASP A 70 -45.28 -18.23 16.74
N THR A 71 -45.49 -18.69 17.98
CA THR A 71 -45.08 -17.95 19.19
C THR A 71 -43.56 -17.78 19.27
N VAL A 72 -42.80 -18.84 18.97
CA VAL A 72 -41.33 -18.80 18.90
C VAL A 72 -40.89 -17.85 17.78
N ALA A 73 -41.53 -17.93 16.61
CA ALA A 73 -41.22 -17.09 15.46
C ALA A 73 -41.45 -15.60 15.76
N HIS A 74 -42.58 -15.25 16.40
CA HIS A 74 -42.88 -13.89 16.84
C HIS A 74 -41.79 -13.31 17.74
N ARG A 75 -41.42 -14.04 18.79
CA ARG A 75 -40.43 -13.56 19.77
C ARG A 75 -39.04 -13.42 19.16
N LEU A 76 -38.67 -14.26 18.20
CA LEU A 76 -37.43 -14.12 17.44
C LEU A 76 -37.48 -12.92 16.49
N ALA A 77 -38.59 -12.73 15.77
CA ALA A 77 -38.79 -11.61 14.85
C ALA A 77 -38.76 -10.24 15.56
N ALA A 78 -39.21 -10.17 16.82
CA ALA A 78 -39.11 -8.96 17.65
C ALA A 78 -37.68 -8.41 17.80
N ASN A 79 -36.67 -9.26 17.57
CA ASN A 79 -35.25 -8.94 17.75
C ASN A 79 -34.51 -8.83 16.40
N ALA A 80 -35.25 -8.85 15.29
CA ALA A 80 -34.72 -8.70 13.93
C ALA A 80 -34.29 -7.26 13.62
N ASP A 81 -34.95 -6.28 14.24
CA ASP A 81 -34.78 -4.85 13.95
C ASP A 81 -33.85 -4.19 14.98
N GLY A 82 -32.95 -3.32 14.52
CA GLY A 82 -32.07 -2.52 15.40
C GLY A 82 -30.91 -3.26 16.09
N SER A 83 -30.75 -4.57 15.85
CA SER A 83 -29.66 -5.39 16.43
C SER A 83 -28.57 -5.72 15.42
N ARG A 84 -27.29 -5.71 15.85
CA ARG A 84 -26.16 -6.24 15.06
C ARG A 84 -26.32 -7.71 14.66
N LEU A 85 -27.19 -8.44 15.35
CA LEU A 85 -27.53 -9.84 15.09
C LEU A 85 -28.82 -10.00 14.26
N GLY A 86 -29.42 -8.91 13.79
CA GLY A 86 -30.76 -8.89 13.18
C GLY A 86 -30.94 -9.92 12.06
N GLY A 87 -29.96 -10.07 11.16
CA GLY A 87 -29.99 -11.10 10.11
C GLY A 87 -30.05 -12.54 10.64
N ARG A 88 -29.39 -12.83 11.77
CA ARG A 88 -29.46 -14.15 12.42
C ARG A 88 -30.83 -14.40 13.05
N PHE A 89 -31.41 -13.38 13.68
CA PHE A 89 -32.75 -13.44 14.25
C PHE A 89 -33.83 -13.62 13.17
N ARG A 90 -33.76 -12.90 12.04
CA ARG A 90 -34.65 -13.10 10.88
C ARG A 90 -34.62 -14.53 10.38
N LYS A 91 -33.42 -15.10 10.18
CA LYS A 91 -33.25 -16.48 9.72
C LYS A 91 -33.83 -17.50 10.70
N ALA A 92 -33.61 -17.31 12.00
CA ALA A 92 -34.14 -18.19 13.04
C ALA A 92 -35.67 -18.08 13.17
N ALA A 93 -36.22 -16.86 13.14
CA ALA A 93 -37.66 -16.61 13.14
C ALA A 93 -38.33 -17.28 11.93
N GLY A 94 -37.73 -17.15 10.74
CA GLY A 94 -38.22 -17.81 9.54
C GLY A 94 -38.16 -19.34 9.60
N ALA A 95 -37.16 -19.91 10.27
CA ALA A 95 -37.09 -21.35 10.50
C ALA A 95 -38.24 -21.82 11.43
N ALA A 96 -38.53 -21.08 12.50
CA ALA A 96 -39.66 -21.36 13.38
C ALA A 96 -41.00 -21.23 12.63
N TYR A 97 -41.18 -20.16 11.85
CA TYR A 97 -42.35 -19.99 10.99
C TYR A 97 -42.54 -21.20 10.06
N SER A 98 -41.47 -21.63 9.35
CA SER A 98 -41.55 -22.79 8.45
C SER A 98 -41.99 -24.07 9.16
N ARG A 99 -41.58 -24.27 10.42
CA ARG A 99 -42.00 -25.43 11.22
C ARG A 99 -43.47 -25.39 11.59
N ALA A 100 -44.03 -24.20 11.85
CA ALA A 100 -45.48 -24.06 12.06
C ALA A 100 -46.25 -24.54 10.82
N ARG A 101 -45.82 -24.11 9.63
CA ARG A 101 -46.43 -24.47 8.34
C ARG A 101 -46.24 -25.93 7.98
N GLN A 102 -45.06 -26.47 8.30
CA GLN A 102 -44.78 -27.89 8.14
C GLN A 102 -45.71 -28.72 9.00
N ALA A 103 -45.92 -28.36 10.27
CA ALA A 103 -46.84 -29.07 11.16
C ALA A 103 -48.30 -29.02 10.66
N GLU A 104 -48.76 -27.89 10.14
CA GLU A 104 -50.10 -27.79 9.51
C GLU A 104 -50.25 -28.77 8.35
N ARG A 105 -49.23 -28.86 7.47
CA ARG A 105 -49.25 -29.73 6.28
C ARG A 105 -49.08 -31.21 6.62
N GLU A 106 -48.19 -31.55 7.56
CA GLU A 106 -47.88 -32.94 7.94
C GLU A 106 -49.02 -33.61 8.72
N HIS A 107 -49.80 -32.83 9.47
CA HIS A 107 -50.87 -33.33 10.32
C HIS A 107 -52.27 -32.96 9.83
N ASP A 108 -52.40 -32.35 8.64
CA ASP A 108 -53.67 -31.92 8.03
C ASP A 108 -54.56 -31.12 9.01
N LEU A 109 -53.95 -30.17 9.71
CA LEU A 109 -54.62 -29.42 10.78
C LEU A 109 -55.55 -28.33 10.20
N PRO A 110 -56.69 -28.04 10.85
CA PRO A 110 -57.58 -26.95 10.41
C PRO A 110 -56.87 -25.59 10.51
N ILE A 111 -56.89 -24.84 9.41
CA ILE A 111 -56.22 -23.53 9.30
C ILE A 111 -57.24 -22.40 9.48
N ASP A 112 -57.04 -21.55 10.50
CA ASP A 112 -57.73 -20.26 10.63
C ASP A 112 -57.16 -19.30 9.55
N ALA A 113 -57.89 -19.16 8.45
CA ALA A 113 -57.45 -18.42 7.27
C ALA A 113 -57.14 -16.94 7.57
N ASP A 114 -57.98 -16.27 8.38
CA ASP A 114 -57.79 -14.87 8.74
C ASP A 114 -56.56 -14.68 9.64
N PHE A 115 -56.38 -15.56 10.63
CA PHE A 115 -55.15 -15.56 11.43
C PHE A 115 -53.91 -15.81 10.55
N ARG A 116 -53.97 -16.77 9.63
CA ARG A 116 -52.85 -17.17 8.77
C ARG A 116 -52.38 -16.03 7.86
N VAL A 117 -53.31 -15.27 7.26
CA VAL A 117 -53.00 -14.08 6.45
C VAL A 117 -52.36 -12.99 7.32
N ARG A 118 -52.99 -12.66 8.46
CA ARG A 118 -52.48 -11.60 9.36
C ARG A 118 -51.12 -11.94 9.95
N ASN A 119 -50.89 -13.20 10.33
CA ASN A 119 -49.61 -13.67 10.82
C ASN A 119 -48.53 -13.65 9.72
N ALA A 120 -48.87 -14.08 8.49
CA ALA A 120 -47.93 -13.95 7.37
C ALA A 120 -47.55 -12.47 7.14
N LEU A 121 -48.51 -11.55 7.12
CA LEU A 121 -48.21 -10.13 6.96
C LEU A 121 -47.34 -9.58 8.11
N LEU A 122 -47.63 -9.98 9.35
CA LEU A 122 -46.83 -9.61 10.53
C LEU A 122 -45.38 -10.09 10.38
N MET A 123 -45.17 -11.36 10.06
CA MET A 123 -43.85 -11.93 9.86
C MET A 123 -43.11 -11.32 8.67
N ALA A 124 -43.85 -10.92 7.63
CA ALA A 124 -43.27 -10.26 6.47
C ALA A 124 -42.68 -8.88 6.81
N ARG A 125 -43.36 -8.10 7.65
CA ARG A 125 -42.86 -6.78 8.12
C ARG A 125 -41.51 -6.83 8.84
N HIS A 126 -41.11 -8.00 9.33
CA HIS A 126 -39.82 -8.22 9.98
C HIS A 126 -38.85 -9.05 9.13
N GLY A 127 -39.14 -9.27 7.83
CA GLY A 127 -38.30 -10.05 6.94
C GLY A 127 -38.10 -11.51 7.41
N ALA A 128 -39.07 -12.07 8.12
CA ALA A 128 -38.96 -13.35 8.85
C ALA A 128 -39.77 -14.52 8.23
N ILE A 129 -39.95 -14.53 6.91
CA ILE A 129 -40.56 -15.60 6.09
C ILE A 129 -39.51 -16.14 5.12
N PRO A 130 -39.10 -17.40 5.16
CA PRO A 130 -38.13 -17.88 4.20
C PRO A 130 -38.65 -17.76 2.76
N VAL A 131 -37.79 -17.36 1.82
CA VAL A 131 -38.15 -17.18 0.38
C VAL A 131 -38.90 -18.41 -0.18
N LYS A 132 -38.50 -19.62 0.25
CA LYS A 132 -39.14 -20.88 -0.14
C LYS A 132 -40.61 -21.03 0.29
N GLU A 133 -41.06 -20.31 1.32
CA GLU A 133 -42.46 -20.33 1.78
C GLU A 133 -43.34 -19.30 1.04
N LEU A 134 -42.75 -18.36 0.28
CA LEU A 134 -43.54 -17.38 -0.48
C LEU A 134 -44.31 -18.02 -1.65
N ALA A 135 -43.72 -19.03 -2.30
CA ALA A 135 -44.39 -19.76 -3.38
C ALA A 135 -45.62 -20.56 -2.91
N PRO A 136 -45.50 -21.38 -1.83
CA PRO A 136 -46.67 -21.95 -1.16
C PRO A 136 -47.69 -20.90 -0.71
N GLN A 137 -47.23 -19.78 -0.14
CA GLN A 137 -48.12 -18.71 0.33
C GLN A 137 -48.93 -18.09 -0.81
N GLN A 138 -48.31 -17.82 -1.95
CA GLN A 138 -48.97 -17.32 -3.16
C GLN A 138 -50.06 -18.30 -3.65
N LYS A 139 -49.72 -19.59 -3.74
CA LYS A 139 -50.66 -20.63 -4.19
C LYS A 139 -51.84 -20.77 -3.23
N TRP A 140 -51.58 -20.67 -1.93
CA TRP A 140 -52.61 -20.76 -0.89
C TRP A 140 -53.56 -19.55 -0.93
N LEU A 141 -53.04 -18.32 -1.10
CA LEU A 141 -53.87 -17.13 -1.28
C LEU A 141 -54.80 -17.25 -2.50
N ALA A 142 -54.28 -17.80 -3.61
CA ALA A 142 -55.06 -18.04 -4.82
C ALA A 142 -56.14 -19.13 -4.68
N GLN A 143 -56.01 -20.02 -3.69
CA GLN A 143 -57.04 -21.02 -3.36
C GLN A 143 -58.11 -20.46 -2.42
N LEU A 144 -57.74 -19.48 -1.58
CA LEU A 144 -58.59 -18.92 -0.54
C LEU A 144 -59.48 -17.78 -1.04
N PHE A 145 -58.95 -16.94 -1.92
CA PHE A 145 -59.60 -15.70 -2.36
C PHE A 145 -59.89 -15.69 -3.87
N PRO A 146 -60.89 -14.89 -4.33
CA PRO A 146 -61.03 -14.56 -5.74
C PRO A 146 -59.73 -13.96 -6.31
N PRO A 147 -59.45 -14.12 -7.63
CA PRO A 147 -58.14 -13.75 -8.19
C PRO A 147 -57.67 -12.31 -7.91
N GLY A 148 -58.58 -11.32 -7.92
CA GLY A 148 -58.24 -9.93 -7.61
C GLY A 148 -57.85 -9.70 -6.14
N ASP A 149 -58.59 -10.29 -5.21
CA ASP A 149 -58.32 -10.21 -3.77
C ASP A 149 -57.03 -10.98 -3.42
N ALA A 150 -56.82 -12.15 -4.05
CA ALA A 150 -55.61 -12.94 -3.91
C ALA A 150 -54.36 -12.16 -4.37
N HIS A 151 -54.46 -11.42 -5.49
CA HIS A 151 -53.40 -10.55 -5.96
C HIS A 151 -53.12 -9.41 -4.97
N THR A 152 -54.17 -8.76 -4.48
CA THR A 152 -54.06 -7.65 -3.52
C THR A 152 -53.35 -8.08 -2.24
N GLU A 153 -53.73 -9.21 -1.65
CA GLU A 153 -53.08 -9.75 -0.45
C GLU A 153 -51.64 -10.22 -0.72
N PHE A 154 -51.35 -10.75 -1.92
CA PHE A 154 -49.99 -11.12 -2.30
C PHE A 154 -49.08 -9.89 -2.45
N VAL A 155 -49.55 -8.83 -3.11
CA VAL A 155 -48.81 -7.56 -3.23
C VAL A 155 -48.54 -6.97 -1.85
N ARG A 156 -49.57 -6.90 -1.00
CA ARG A 156 -49.45 -6.41 0.38
C ARG A 156 -48.40 -7.18 1.18
N LEU A 157 -48.33 -8.51 0.99
CA LEU A 157 -47.31 -9.35 1.59
C LEU A 157 -45.91 -9.03 1.07
N LEU A 158 -45.74 -8.87 -0.25
CA LEU A 158 -44.44 -8.57 -0.86
C LEU A 158 -43.91 -7.19 -0.48
N GLU A 159 -44.76 -6.17 -0.41
CA GLU A 159 -44.38 -4.83 0.02
C GLU A 159 -43.94 -4.83 1.49
N ALA A 160 -44.71 -5.49 2.36
CA ALA A 160 -44.32 -5.67 3.76
C ALA A 160 -43.02 -6.48 3.89
N TRP A 161 -42.85 -7.51 3.06
CA TRP A 161 -41.65 -8.35 3.02
C TRP A 161 -40.40 -7.54 2.69
N SER A 162 -40.48 -6.74 1.63
CA SER A 162 -39.36 -5.91 1.18
C SER A 162 -39.03 -4.82 2.20
N ALA A 163 -40.06 -4.15 2.74
CA ALA A 163 -39.89 -3.15 3.79
C ALA A 163 -39.26 -3.73 5.07
N GLY A 164 -39.53 -5.00 5.38
CA GLY A 164 -38.90 -5.72 6.49
C GLY A 164 -37.47 -6.21 6.24
N GLY A 165 -36.87 -5.92 5.07
CA GLY A 165 -35.52 -6.35 4.72
C GLY A 165 -35.40 -7.84 4.41
N GLY A 166 -36.48 -8.45 3.92
CA GLY A 166 -36.47 -9.85 3.48
C GLY A 166 -35.73 -10.04 2.15
N PRO A 167 -34.96 -11.14 1.96
CA PRO A 167 -34.27 -11.41 0.71
C PRO A 167 -35.23 -11.54 -0.48
N LEU A 168 -34.82 -11.01 -1.64
CA LEU A 168 -35.58 -11.03 -2.89
C LEU A 168 -35.13 -12.20 -3.77
N GLY A 169 -36.08 -12.90 -4.38
CA GLY A 169 -35.81 -14.06 -5.24
C GLY A 169 -35.70 -13.67 -6.72
N ALA A 170 -34.82 -14.35 -7.45
CA ALA A 170 -34.58 -14.08 -8.88
C ALA A 170 -35.84 -14.23 -9.76
N ASP A 171 -36.83 -15.05 -9.34
CA ASP A 171 -38.04 -15.36 -10.10
C ASP A 171 -39.25 -14.46 -9.77
N TRP A 172 -39.07 -13.44 -8.93
CA TRP A 172 -40.17 -12.62 -8.42
C TRP A 172 -40.99 -11.91 -9.49
N HIS A 173 -40.35 -11.38 -10.54
CA HIS A 173 -41.03 -10.77 -11.69
C HIS A 173 -42.04 -11.74 -12.34
N ARG A 174 -41.70 -13.04 -12.44
CA ARG A 174 -42.62 -14.08 -12.96
C ARG A 174 -43.79 -14.33 -12.01
N ARG A 175 -43.57 -14.24 -10.70
CA ARG A 175 -44.59 -14.49 -9.68
C ARG A 175 -45.62 -13.36 -9.63
N VAL A 176 -45.14 -12.11 -9.66
CA VAL A 176 -46.00 -10.93 -9.78
C VAL A 176 -46.85 -11.05 -11.04
N ARG A 177 -46.21 -11.34 -12.19
CA ARG A 177 -46.92 -11.53 -13.46
C ARG A 177 -47.97 -12.63 -13.42
N ALA A 178 -47.66 -13.79 -12.81
CA ALA A 178 -48.60 -14.89 -12.69
C ALA A 178 -49.82 -14.51 -11.86
N SER A 179 -49.62 -13.75 -10.78
CA SER A 179 -50.72 -13.28 -9.92
C SER A 179 -51.57 -12.20 -10.59
N ALA A 180 -50.95 -11.20 -11.22
CA ALA A 180 -51.67 -10.14 -11.93
C ALA A 180 -52.44 -10.69 -13.13
N LYS A 181 -51.84 -11.61 -13.90
CA LYS A 181 -52.49 -12.28 -15.02
C LYS A 181 -53.71 -13.09 -14.59
N ALA A 182 -53.65 -13.79 -13.45
CA ALA A 182 -54.80 -14.51 -12.90
C ALA A 182 -55.94 -13.55 -12.51
N ALA A 183 -55.62 -12.33 -12.07
CA ALA A 183 -56.56 -11.27 -11.75
C ALA A 183 -57.06 -10.46 -12.97
N GLY A 184 -56.54 -10.72 -14.18
CA GLY A 184 -56.89 -9.97 -15.39
C GLY A 184 -56.28 -8.56 -15.46
N LEU A 185 -55.21 -8.29 -14.71
CA LEU A 185 -54.56 -6.98 -14.62
C LEU A 185 -53.48 -6.78 -15.72
N PRO A 186 -53.28 -5.53 -16.18
CA PRO A 186 -52.31 -5.20 -17.22
C PRO A 186 -50.86 -5.26 -16.72
N VAL A 187 -49.89 -5.13 -17.63
CA VAL A 187 -48.45 -5.16 -17.30
C VAL A 187 -48.03 -3.94 -16.46
N ASP A 188 -48.77 -2.83 -16.53
CA ASP A 188 -48.57 -1.65 -15.67
C ASP A 188 -48.66 -1.98 -14.19
N GLU A 189 -49.52 -2.93 -13.81
CA GLU A 189 -49.60 -3.39 -12.42
C GLU A 189 -48.34 -4.15 -12.01
N ASP A 190 -47.78 -4.98 -12.90
CA ASP A 190 -46.52 -5.66 -12.64
C ASP A 190 -45.38 -4.65 -12.40
N ALA A 191 -45.33 -3.61 -13.24
CA ALA A 191 -44.35 -2.53 -13.13
C ALA A 191 -44.50 -1.75 -11.82
N ARG A 192 -45.73 -1.38 -11.44
CA ARG A 192 -46.03 -0.69 -10.17
C ARG A 192 -45.57 -1.51 -8.97
N VAL A 193 -45.91 -2.80 -8.94
CA VAL A 193 -45.55 -3.70 -7.83
C VAL A 193 -44.04 -3.90 -7.73
N LEU A 194 -43.37 -4.15 -8.86
CA LEU A 194 -41.91 -4.35 -8.87
C LEU A 194 -41.16 -3.08 -8.46
N ALA A 195 -41.60 -1.91 -8.92
CA ALA A 195 -41.01 -0.63 -8.50
C ALA A 195 -41.20 -0.36 -7.00
N SER A 196 -42.39 -0.64 -6.45
CA SER A 196 -42.69 -0.52 -5.01
C SER A 196 -41.79 -1.45 -4.19
N VAL A 197 -41.72 -2.73 -4.56
CA VAL A 197 -40.92 -3.74 -3.85
C VAL A 197 -39.43 -3.40 -3.90
N LEU A 198 -38.89 -3.07 -5.08
CA LEU A 198 -37.47 -2.78 -5.23
C LEU A 198 -37.08 -1.44 -4.59
N GLY A 199 -37.95 -0.43 -4.66
CA GLY A 199 -37.66 0.91 -4.15
C GLY A 199 -37.63 1.04 -2.62
N VAL A 200 -38.19 0.08 -1.89
CA VAL A 200 -38.19 0.05 -0.42
C VAL A 200 -37.14 -0.91 0.15
N GLY A 201 -36.60 -1.82 -0.68
CA GLY A 201 -35.64 -2.82 -0.26
C GLY A 201 -34.31 -2.20 0.18
N ARG A 202 -34.02 -2.19 1.48
CA ARG A 202 -32.76 -1.65 2.03
C ARG A 202 -31.72 -2.75 2.27
N GLY A 203 -30.56 -2.61 1.62
CA GLY A 203 -29.29 -3.24 2.04
C GLY A 203 -29.26 -4.78 2.02
N GLY A 204 -30.01 -5.43 1.12
CA GLY A 204 -29.99 -6.88 0.94
C GLY A 204 -29.46 -7.31 -0.43
N GLU A 205 -29.09 -8.58 -0.55
CA GLU A 205 -28.77 -9.19 -1.84
C GLU A 205 -30.00 -9.13 -2.77
N VAL A 206 -29.80 -8.58 -3.97
CA VAL A 206 -30.79 -8.61 -5.06
C VAL A 206 -30.15 -9.34 -6.24
N PRO A 207 -30.68 -10.50 -6.66
CA PRO A 207 -30.12 -11.23 -7.78
C PRO A 207 -30.25 -10.46 -9.11
N ASP A 208 -29.20 -10.48 -9.94
CA ASP A 208 -29.21 -9.86 -11.27
C ASP A 208 -30.38 -10.33 -12.13
N GLY A 209 -30.78 -11.61 -12.03
CA GLY A 209 -31.94 -12.14 -12.75
C GLY A 209 -33.28 -11.51 -12.35
N LEU A 210 -33.41 -10.95 -11.14
CA LEU A 210 -34.57 -10.13 -10.78
C LEU A 210 -34.49 -8.74 -11.41
N LEU A 211 -33.32 -8.10 -11.37
CA LEU A 211 -33.10 -6.78 -11.95
C LEU A 211 -33.34 -6.78 -13.46
N ASP A 212 -32.77 -7.76 -14.18
CA ASP A 212 -32.99 -7.92 -15.63
C ASP A 212 -34.46 -8.26 -15.94
N GLY A 213 -35.10 -9.09 -15.12
CA GLY A 213 -36.52 -9.40 -15.26
C GLY A 213 -37.43 -8.18 -15.03
N ALA A 214 -37.09 -7.31 -14.06
CA ALA A 214 -37.78 -6.05 -13.84
C ALA A 214 -37.53 -5.05 -14.98
N ALA A 215 -36.30 -4.98 -15.49
CA ALA A 215 -35.96 -4.15 -16.65
C ALA A 215 -36.83 -4.51 -17.86
N ALA A 216 -37.03 -5.80 -18.14
CA ALA A 216 -37.90 -6.25 -19.24
C ALA A 216 -39.37 -5.83 -19.06
N VAL A 217 -39.88 -5.86 -17.82
CA VAL A 217 -41.23 -5.38 -17.49
C VAL A 217 -41.31 -3.87 -17.67
N PHE A 218 -40.35 -3.10 -17.14
CA PHE A 218 -40.34 -1.64 -17.22
C PHE A 218 -40.18 -1.11 -18.64
N ALA A 219 -39.44 -1.83 -19.49
CA ALA A 219 -39.36 -1.53 -20.92
C ALA A 219 -40.73 -1.66 -21.63
N SER A 220 -41.61 -2.52 -21.11
CA SER A 220 -42.97 -2.72 -21.66
C SER A 220 -44.01 -1.79 -21.05
N ALA A 221 -43.87 -1.46 -19.76
CA ALA A 221 -44.74 -0.52 -19.04
C ALA A 221 -43.90 0.24 -18.00
N LYS A 222 -43.69 1.55 -18.23
CA LYS A 222 -42.83 2.36 -17.35
C LYS A 222 -43.52 2.59 -16.00
N PRO A 223 -42.85 2.29 -14.87
CA PRO A 223 -43.36 2.68 -13.56
C PRO A 223 -43.29 4.20 -13.40
N ALA A 224 -44.01 4.76 -12.43
CA ALA A 224 -43.78 6.14 -12.02
C ALA A 224 -42.34 6.29 -11.51
N PRO A 225 -41.61 7.36 -11.90
CA PRO A 225 -40.23 7.56 -11.46
C PRO A 225 -40.18 7.66 -9.93
N ALA A 226 -39.45 6.73 -9.30
CA ALA A 226 -39.40 6.61 -7.85
C ALA A 226 -37.95 6.80 -7.38
N THR A 227 -37.72 7.82 -6.54
CA THR A 227 -36.45 8.06 -5.84
C THR A 227 -35.97 6.84 -5.03
N GLY A 228 -36.90 5.98 -4.62
CA GLY A 228 -36.60 4.69 -3.99
C GLY A 228 -35.73 3.78 -4.86
N LEU A 229 -35.93 3.75 -6.18
CA LEU A 229 -35.11 2.94 -7.09
C LEU A 229 -33.68 3.47 -7.19
N LEU A 230 -33.47 4.79 -7.21
CA LEU A 230 -32.10 5.38 -7.17
C LEU A 230 -31.38 5.12 -5.85
N SER A 231 -32.14 4.94 -4.78
CA SER A 231 -31.57 4.59 -3.47
C SER A 231 -31.17 3.11 -3.36
N LEU A 232 -31.53 2.29 -4.35
CA LEU A 232 -31.22 0.86 -4.38
C LEU A 232 -29.77 0.63 -4.80
N PHE A 233 -28.98 0.05 -3.90
CA PHE A 233 -27.63 -0.42 -4.16
C PHE A 233 -27.50 -1.87 -3.69
N PRO A 234 -27.80 -2.85 -4.57
CA PRO A 234 -27.76 -4.25 -4.21
C PRO A 234 -26.37 -4.71 -3.79
N GLU A 235 -26.30 -5.56 -2.76
CA GLU A 235 -25.08 -6.31 -2.47
C GLU A 235 -24.91 -7.40 -3.55
N THR A 236 -23.95 -7.21 -4.44
CA THR A 236 -23.60 -8.19 -5.48
C THR A 236 -22.07 -8.34 -5.61
N ASN A 237 -21.67 -9.44 -6.26
CA ASN A 237 -20.31 -9.70 -6.73
C ASN A 237 -20.12 -9.37 -8.23
N THR A 238 -21.13 -8.77 -8.86
CA THR A 238 -21.07 -8.28 -10.25
C THR A 238 -20.74 -6.79 -10.29
N ASP A 239 -20.68 -6.22 -11.50
CA ASP A 239 -20.27 -4.84 -11.78
C ASP A 239 -21.40 -3.81 -11.62
N GLY A 240 -22.59 -4.24 -11.20
CA GLY A 240 -23.77 -3.38 -11.06
C GLY A 240 -24.48 -3.07 -12.39
N GLY A 241 -24.08 -3.66 -13.52
CA GLY A 241 -24.70 -3.40 -14.82
C GLY A 241 -26.21 -3.71 -14.87
N ALA A 242 -26.65 -4.80 -14.22
CA ALA A 242 -28.08 -5.15 -14.15
C ALA A 242 -28.92 -4.08 -13.41
N LEU A 243 -28.36 -3.42 -12.40
CA LEU A 243 -29.00 -2.30 -11.72
C LEU A 243 -29.19 -1.12 -12.69
N LEU A 244 -28.15 -0.75 -13.42
CA LEU A 244 -28.20 0.35 -14.39
C LEU A 244 -29.20 0.10 -15.52
N ARG A 245 -29.24 -1.12 -16.07
CA ARG A 245 -30.26 -1.51 -17.08
C ARG A 245 -31.68 -1.36 -16.56
N MET A 246 -31.92 -1.79 -15.32
CA MET A 246 -33.23 -1.66 -14.67
C MET A 246 -33.60 -0.19 -14.44
N LEU A 247 -32.67 0.63 -13.95
CA LEU A 247 -32.88 2.07 -13.74
C LEU A 247 -33.17 2.80 -15.05
N ASP A 248 -32.47 2.43 -16.13
CA ASP A 248 -32.68 3.02 -17.46
C ASP A 248 -34.07 2.63 -18.01
N ALA A 249 -34.42 1.34 -17.94
CA ALA A 249 -35.74 0.86 -18.36
C ALA A 249 -36.90 1.50 -17.56
N ALA A 250 -36.67 1.82 -16.29
CA ALA A 250 -37.63 2.55 -15.45
C ALA A 250 -37.75 4.05 -15.80
N GLY A 251 -36.89 4.59 -16.67
CA GLY A 251 -36.81 6.04 -16.97
C GLY A 251 -36.12 6.86 -15.89
N THR A 252 -35.50 6.20 -14.91
CA THR A 252 -34.93 6.84 -13.73
C THR A 252 -33.58 7.50 -14.03
N VAL A 253 -32.83 6.98 -15.00
CA VAL A 253 -31.59 7.60 -15.50
C VAL A 253 -31.88 8.99 -16.06
N ASP A 254 -32.93 9.13 -16.88
CA ASP A 254 -33.33 10.41 -17.46
C ASP A 254 -33.90 11.36 -16.38
N ALA A 255 -34.69 10.84 -15.44
CA ALA A 255 -35.20 11.62 -14.31
C ALA A 255 -34.09 12.13 -13.35
N MET A 256 -32.94 11.45 -13.32
CA MET A 256 -31.77 11.90 -12.55
C MET A 256 -30.97 12.98 -13.28
N ALA A 257 -31.05 13.03 -14.62
CA ALA A 257 -30.49 14.15 -15.40
C ALA A 257 -31.27 15.45 -15.16
N ASP A 258 -32.57 15.35 -14.86
CA ASP A 258 -33.45 16.47 -14.57
C ASP A 258 -33.48 16.82 -13.05
N ALA A 259 -33.05 18.03 -12.72
CA ALA A 259 -33.00 18.51 -11.35
C ALA A 259 -34.38 18.72 -10.72
N GLU A 260 -35.42 19.00 -11.53
CA GLU A 260 -36.79 19.20 -11.03
C GLU A 260 -37.41 17.87 -10.59
N SER A 261 -37.10 16.79 -11.30
CA SER A 261 -37.62 15.45 -11.02
C SER A 261 -37.04 14.82 -9.75
N THR A 262 -35.78 15.11 -9.40
CA THR A 262 -35.07 14.50 -8.26
C THR A 262 -34.17 15.49 -7.50
N PRO A 263 -34.75 16.46 -6.78
CA PRO A 263 -33.98 17.57 -6.18
C PRO A 263 -33.00 17.13 -5.08
N ASP A 264 -33.34 16.10 -4.30
CA ASP A 264 -32.56 15.65 -3.14
C ASP A 264 -31.38 14.71 -3.48
N LEU A 265 -31.20 14.35 -4.76
CA LEU A 265 -30.17 13.40 -5.18
C LEU A 265 -29.05 14.11 -5.93
N ASP A 266 -27.82 13.95 -5.46
CA ASP A 266 -26.62 14.41 -6.17
C ASP A 266 -26.06 13.29 -7.07
N PRO A 267 -26.03 13.49 -8.41
CA PRO A 267 -25.43 12.53 -9.32
C PRO A 267 -23.95 12.24 -9.05
N ALA A 268 -23.19 13.21 -8.53
CA ALA A 268 -21.77 13.01 -8.22
C ALA A 268 -21.59 12.07 -7.01
N GLU A 269 -22.39 12.27 -5.96
CA GLU A 269 -22.41 11.39 -4.79
C GLU A 269 -22.88 9.99 -5.15
N TRP A 270 -23.93 9.88 -5.97
CA TRP A 270 -24.45 8.59 -6.43
C TRP A 270 -23.42 7.82 -7.24
N LEU A 271 -22.72 8.47 -8.19
CA LEU A 271 -21.64 7.88 -8.97
C LEU A 271 -20.49 7.41 -8.08
N GLY A 272 -20.06 8.23 -7.12
CA GLY A 272 -19.02 7.86 -6.16
C GLY A 272 -19.43 6.64 -5.32
N ARG A 273 -20.69 6.56 -4.91
CA ARG A 273 -21.23 5.40 -4.18
C ARG A 273 -21.33 4.15 -5.06
N PHE A 274 -21.74 4.28 -6.32
CA PHE A 274 -21.76 3.19 -7.28
C PHE A 274 -20.35 2.63 -7.46
N TYR A 275 -19.38 3.51 -7.70
CA TYR A 275 -17.97 3.15 -7.83
C TYR A 275 -17.47 2.40 -6.59
N HIS A 276 -17.68 2.97 -5.39
CA HIS A 276 -17.26 2.39 -4.12
C HIS A 276 -17.72 0.94 -3.94
N LEU A 277 -18.95 0.62 -4.37
CA LEU A 277 -19.54 -0.70 -4.20
C LEU A 277 -19.12 -1.70 -5.30
N TYR A 278 -18.94 -1.22 -6.53
CA TYR A 278 -18.84 -2.08 -7.71
C TYR A 278 -17.50 -2.02 -8.45
N CYS A 279 -16.48 -1.29 -7.97
CA CYS A 279 -15.14 -1.32 -8.59
C CYS A 279 -14.32 -2.59 -8.30
N TYR A 280 -14.76 -3.40 -7.32
CA TYR A 280 -14.11 -4.67 -6.97
C TYR A 280 -15.12 -5.79 -6.71
N ARG A 281 -14.67 -7.02 -6.99
CA ARG A 281 -15.40 -8.25 -6.66
C ARG A 281 -14.56 -9.24 -5.87
N LYS A 282 -15.24 -10.06 -5.09
CA LYS A 282 -14.66 -11.26 -4.48
C LYS A 282 -14.61 -12.39 -5.51
N VAL A 283 -13.49 -13.08 -5.59
CA VAL A 283 -13.31 -14.30 -6.39
C VAL A 283 -13.33 -15.55 -5.50
N PRO A 284 -13.54 -16.75 -6.08
CA PRO A 284 -13.38 -18.00 -5.34
C PRO A 284 -12.07 -18.02 -4.55
N TYR A 285 -12.08 -18.65 -3.37
CA TYR A 285 -10.95 -18.72 -2.43
C TYR A 285 -10.60 -17.41 -1.69
N GLY A 286 -11.45 -16.38 -1.76
CA GLY A 286 -11.36 -15.20 -0.89
C GLY A 286 -10.50 -14.06 -1.41
N GLY A 287 -10.00 -14.15 -2.64
CA GLY A 287 -9.30 -13.06 -3.29
C GLY A 287 -10.23 -11.89 -3.63
N ILE A 288 -9.69 -10.68 -3.69
CA ILE A 288 -10.37 -9.46 -4.14
C ILE A 288 -9.67 -9.00 -5.41
N ILE A 289 -10.41 -8.88 -6.50
CA ILE A 289 -9.88 -8.37 -7.77
C ILE A 289 -10.69 -7.18 -8.27
N GLU A 290 -10.01 -6.31 -8.98
CA GLU A 290 -10.61 -5.19 -9.69
C GLU A 290 -11.53 -5.69 -10.81
N GLN A 291 -12.63 -4.98 -11.08
CA GLN A 291 -13.54 -5.29 -12.18
C GLN A 291 -13.86 -4.04 -13.01
N PRO A 292 -14.01 -4.19 -14.34
CA PRO A 292 -14.31 -3.06 -15.22
C PRO A 292 -15.69 -2.48 -14.91
N MET A 293 -15.84 -1.18 -15.12
CA MET A 293 -17.15 -0.54 -15.07
C MET A 293 -18.06 -1.03 -16.22
N PRO A 294 -19.37 -1.20 -15.96
CA PRO A 294 -20.32 -1.68 -16.97
C PRO A 294 -20.54 -0.64 -18.07
N ALA A 295 -20.88 -1.09 -19.28
CA ALA A 295 -21.09 -0.21 -20.44
C ALA A 295 -22.19 0.83 -20.18
N GLU A 296 -23.24 0.39 -19.48
CA GLU A 296 -24.41 1.17 -19.09
C GLU A 296 -24.05 2.39 -18.23
N LEU A 297 -22.93 2.32 -17.48
CA LEU A 297 -22.49 3.44 -16.66
C LEU A 297 -22.03 4.61 -17.52
N PHE A 298 -21.32 4.33 -18.63
CA PHE A 298 -20.83 5.38 -19.53
C PHE A 298 -21.98 6.09 -20.26
N ASP A 299 -23.04 5.36 -20.60
CA ASP A 299 -24.26 5.96 -21.15
C ASP A 299 -24.99 6.84 -20.13
N ALA A 300 -25.03 6.42 -18.86
CA ALA A 300 -25.61 7.21 -17.79
C ALA A 300 -24.79 8.49 -17.52
N VAL A 301 -23.47 8.40 -17.45
CA VAL A 301 -22.56 9.56 -17.28
C VAL A 301 -22.80 10.62 -18.36
N ARG A 302 -22.90 10.21 -19.63
CA ARG A 302 -23.19 11.13 -20.75
C ARG A 302 -24.52 11.88 -20.57
N ARG A 303 -25.56 11.18 -20.10
CA ARG A 303 -26.89 11.78 -19.87
C ARG A 303 -26.90 12.69 -18.64
N TRP A 304 -26.13 12.38 -17.61
CA TRP A 304 -26.01 13.18 -16.39
C TRP A 304 -25.04 14.35 -16.50
N ALA A 305 -24.21 14.38 -17.56
CA ALA A 305 -23.17 15.39 -17.76
C ALA A 305 -23.65 16.85 -17.63
N PRO A 306 -24.81 17.27 -18.18
CA PRO A 306 -25.29 18.65 -17.99
C PRO A 306 -25.50 19.03 -16.52
N ARG A 307 -26.10 18.14 -15.73
CA ARG A 307 -26.36 18.34 -14.30
C ARG A 307 -25.09 18.26 -13.46
N LEU A 308 -24.20 17.32 -13.78
CA LEU A 308 -22.89 17.18 -13.12
C LEU A 308 -22.03 18.43 -13.32
N ARG A 309 -21.96 18.96 -14.56
CA ARG A 309 -21.27 20.22 -14.85
C ARG A 309 -21.89 21.41 -14.12
N ALA A 310 -23.22 21.49 -14.07
CA ALA A 310 -23.91 22.58 -13.38
C ALA A 310 -23.68 22.57 -11.86
N ASN A 311 -23.61 21.38 -11.24
CA ASN A 311 -23.32 21.24 -9.80
C ASN A 311 -21.85 21.55 -9.48
N GLY A 312 -20.93 21.15 -10.37
CA GLY A 312 -19.49 21.39 -10.21
C GLY A 312 -18.82 20.59 -9.08
N ALA A 313 -19.57 19.72 -8.39
CA ALA A 313 -19.06 18.84 -7.35
C ALA A 313 -18.18 17.72 -7.95
N PRO A 314 -17.00 17.43 -7.36
CA PRO A 314 -16.12 16.39 -7.88
C PRO A 314 -16.67 14.98 -7.58
N VAL A 315 -16.54 14.09 -8.56
CA VAL A 315 -16.89 12.67 -8.39
C VAL A 315 -15.78 11.96 -7.60
N ARG A 316 -16.13 11.36 -6.46
CA ARG A 316 -15.18 10.68 -5.57
C ARG A 316 -14.85 9.28 -6.08
N LEU A 317 -13.61 9.06 -6.52
CA LEU A 317 -13.08 7.78 -6.99
C LEU A 317 -11.92 7.25 -6.10
N ARG A 318 -11.80 7.76 -4.88
CA ARG A 318 -10.68 7.46 -3.97
C ARG A 318 -10.87 6.23 -3.08
N GLU A 319 -12.08 5.69 -2.99
CA GLU A 319 -12.44 4.66 -2.02
C GLU A 319 -13.15 3.48 -2.68
N SER A 320 -12.95 2.30 -2.10
CA SER A 320 -13.76 1.11 -2.38
C SER A 320 -14.32 0.54 -1.08
N ARG A 321 -15.28 -0.39 -1.18
CA ARG A 321 -15.78 -1.15 -0.02
C ARG A 321 -14.74 -2.07 0.64
N PHE A 322 -13.52 -2.12 0.09
CA PHE A 322 -12.39 -2.91 0.59
C PHE A 322 -11.21 -2.02 1.00
N THR A 323 -10.17 -2.61 1.61
CA THR A 323 -8.99 -1.89 2.13
C THR A 323 -8.06 -1.30 1.06
N HIS A 324 -8.32 -1.59 -0.22
CA HIS A 324 -7.52 -1.13 -1.35
C HIS A 324 -8.40 -0.39 -2.36
N SER A 325 -7.84 0.61 -3.04
CA SER A 325 -8.55 1.40 -4.04
C SER A 325 -7.62 1.76 -5.20
N HIS A 326 -8.16 1.65 -6.40
CA HIS A 326 -7.59 2.21 -7.63
C HIS A 326 -8.61 3.16 -8.25
N VAL A 327 -8.19 3.95 -9.24
CA VAL A 327 -9.08 4.76 -10.08
C VAL A 327 -9.18 4.07 -11.45
N ASP A 328 -10.38 3.64 -11.83
CA ASP A 328 -10.65 3.07 -13.15
C ASP A 328 -10.43 4.14 -14.24
N THR A 329 -9.47 3.89 -15.13
CA THR A 329 -9.04 4.87 -16.14
C THR A 329 -10.12 5.15 -17.19
N ASP A 330 -10.97 4.18 -17.54
CA ASP A 330 -12.06 4.39 -18.50
C ASP A 330 -13.13 5.31 -17.88
N LEU A 331 -13.51 5.09 -16.61
CA LEU A 331 -14.48 5.96 -15.94
C LEU A 331 -13.92 7.39 -15.75
N ALA A 332 -12.66 7.51 -15.34
CA ALA A 332 -12.00 8.81 -15.20
C ALA A 332 -11.97 9.56 -16.54
N ASP A 333 -11.61 8.90 -17.63
CA ASP A 333 -11.65 9.49 -18.97
C ASP A 333 -13.06 9.95 -19.38
N ALA A 334 -14.08 9.12 -19.14
CA ALA A 334 -15.46 9.47 -19.49
C ALA A 334 -15.97 10.71 -18.76
N LEU A 335 -15.62 10.86 -17.48
CA LEU A 335 -15.98 12.03 -16.68
C LEU A 335 -15.23 13.30 -17.14
N LEU A 336 -13.92 13.17 -17.39
CA LEU A 336 -13.10 14.30 -17.87
C LEU A 336 -13.49 14.75 -19.28
N ALA A 337 -13.87 13.82 -20.17
CA ALA A 337 -14.37 14.14 -21.51
C ALA A 337 -15.63 15.02 -21.48
N GLU A 338 -16.44 14.87 -20.43
CA GLU A 338 -17.64 15.67 -20.19
C GLU A 338 -17.37 16.91 -19.31
N GLY A 339 -16.10 17.20 -18.97
CA GLY A 339 -15.70 18.36 -18.17
C GLY A 339 -16.08 18.26 -16.68
N ILE A 340 -16.18 17.04 -16.14
CA ILE A 340 -16.59 16.79 -14.75
C ILE A 340 -15.34 16.62 -13.88
N PRO A 341 -15.22 17.37 -12.75
CA PRO A 341 -14.06 17.27 -11.87
C PRO A 341 -14.00 15.92 -11.13
N LEU A 342 -12.79 15.46 -10.85
CA LEU A 342 -12.52 14.20 -10.17
C LEU A 342 -11.91 14.43 -8.79
N ASP A 343 -12.20 13.51 -7.87
CA ASP A 343 -11.51 13.42 -6.59
C ASP A 343 -10.97 12.00 -6.39
N THR A 344 -9.70 11.83 -6.76
CA THR A 344 -8.97 10.56 -6.72
C THR A 344 -8.21 10.35 -5.42
N GLY A 345 -8.08 11.38 -4.57
CA GLY A 345 -7.21 11.35 -3.39
C GLY A 345 -5.80 10.86 -3.74
N ARG A 346 -5.31 9.86 -3.01
CA ARG A 346 -4.01 9.20 -3.27
C ARG A 346 -4.15 7.88 -4.04
N SER A 347 -5.33 7.56 -4.55
CA SER A 347 -5.56 6.31 -5.26
C SER A 347 -4.82 6.31 -6.59
N LYS A 348 -4.14 5.20 -6.89
CA LYS A 348 -3.40 5.04 -8.14
C LYS A 348 -4.37 4.74 -9.28
N LEU A 349 -4.09 5.28 -10.46
CA LEU A 349 -4.76 4.90 -11.71
C LEU A 349 -4.56 3.39 -11.97
N SER A 350 -5.58 2.72 -12.50
CA SER A 350 -5.51 1.35 -13.01
C SER A 350 -5.76 1.32 -14.52
N TYR A 351 -4.76 0.84 -15.26
CA TYR A 351 -4.80 0.74 -16.71
C TYR A 351 -4.99 -0.72 -17.12
N ARG A 352 -5.99 -0.97 -17.98
CA ARG A 352 -6.39 -2.33 -18.40
C ARG A 352 -5.77 -2.78 -19.72
N GLY A 353 -4.87 -2.00 -20.33
CA GLY A 353 -4.25 -2.35 -21.59
C GLY A 353 -5.26 -2.44 -22.73
N GLY A 354 -5.12 -3.46 -23.59
CA GLY A 354 -6.06 -3.71 -24.70
C GLY A 354 -7.50 -4.06 -24.27
N ASN A 355 -7.77 -4.18 -22.96
CA ASN A 355 -9.12 -4.35 -22.43
C ASN A 355 -9.78 -3.02 -21.98
N SER A 356 -9.09 -1.88 -22.13
CA SER A 356 -9.71 -0.56 -21.95
C SER A 356 -10.85 -0.36 -22.95
N ARG A 357 -11.96 0.19 -22.47
CA ARG A 357 -13.17 0.44 -23.27
C ARG A 357 -13.14 1.77 -24.01
N ARG A 358 -12.16 2.64 -23.70
CA ARG A 358 -12.05 4.00 -24.22
C ARG A 358 -10.64 4.29 -24.75
N ASP A 359 -10.52 5.34 -25.56
CA ASP A 359 -9.26 5.83 -26.14
C ASP A 359 -8.37 6.59 -25.13
N LEU A 360 -8.93 6.94 -23.97
CA LEU A 360 -8.28 7.66 -22.88
C LEU A 360 -7.78 9.07 -23.28
N HIS A 361 -8.37 9.68 -24.32
CA HIS A 361 -7.93 10.99 -24.83
C HIS A 361 -8.09 12.11 -23.80
N ALA A 362 -9.22 12.18 -23.09
CA ALA A 362 -9.49 13.25 -22.12
C ALA A 362 -8.63 13.09 -20.86
N LEU A 363 -8.44 11.86 -20.41
CA LEU A 363 -7.55 11.54 -19.29
C LEU A 363 -6.09 11.86 -19.62
N ALA A 364 -5.63 11.50 -20.83
CA ALA A 364 -4.28 11.79 -21.29
C ALA A 364 -4.01 13.28 -21.50
N ALA A 365 -5.01 14.05 -21.93
CA ALA A 365 -4.90 15.51 -22.10
C ALA A 365 -4.93 16.27 -20.76
N HIS A 366 -5.34 15.64 -19.66
CA HIS A 366 -5.45 16.31 -18.37
C HIS A 366 -4.06 16.58 -17.75
N PRO A 367 -3.75 17.82 -17.31
CA PRO A 367 -2.41 18.17 -16.83
C PRO A 367 -1.89 17.33 -15.64
N GLU A 368 -2.77 16.96 -14.72
CA GLU A 368 -2.41 16.16 -13.53
C GLU A 368 -2.36 14.66 -13.81
N TYR A 369 -3.27 14.15 -14.64
CA TYR A 369 -3.50 12.72 -14.82
C TYR A 369 -2.79 12.15 -16.05
N GLY A 370 -2.57 12.95 -17.09
CA GLY A 370 -1.83 12.55 -18.29
C GLY A 370 -0.42 12.03 -17.98
N PRO A 371 0.42 12.75 -17.22
CA PRO A 371 1.73 12.26 -16.81
C PRO A 371 1.67 11.01 -15.92
N GLN A 372 0.60 10.84 -15.12
CA GLN A 372 0.43 9.64 -14.30
C GLN A 372 0.05 8.43 -15.15
N LEU A 373 -0.83 8.64 -16.15
CA LEU A 373 -1.24 7.63 -17.11
C LEU A 373 -0.05 7.18 -17.97
N GLU A 374 0.72 8.12 -18.53
CA GLU A 374 1.95 7.82 -19.31
C GLU A 374 2.92 6.94 -18.50
N ARG A 375 3.23 7.33 -17.26
CA ARG A 375 4.12 6.55 -16.38
C ARG A 375 3.55 5.18 -16.05
N LEU A 376 2.25 5.06 -15.83
CA LEU A 376 1.59 3.78 -15.55
C LEU A 376 1.69 2.82 -16.75
N ILE A 377 1.48 3.33 -17.96
CA ILE A 377 1.59 2.55 -19.20
C ILE A 377 3.03 2.11 -19.42
N HIS A 378 4.00 3.00 -19.20
CA HIS A 378 5.42 2.69 -19.33
C HIS A 378 5.93 1.70 -18.28
N ALA A 379 5.45 1.78 -17.03
CA ALA A 379 5.90 0.91 -15.94
C ALA A 379 5.48 -0.56 -16.09
N HIS A 380 4.72 -0.93 -17.12
CA HIS A 380 4.37 -2.31 -17.42
C HIS A 380 5.63 -3.10 -17.84
N ARG A 381 6.08 -4.00 -16.95
CA ARG A 381 7.37 -4.69 -17.00
C ARG A 381 7.69 -5.32 -18.36
N GLY A 382 8.95 -5.16 -18.79
CA GLY A 382 9.56 -5.94 -19.87
C GLY A 382 9.36 -5.39 -21.28
N THR A 383 8.92 -4.13 -21.43
CA THR A 383 8.73 -3.52 -22.76
C THR A 383 9.73 -2.41 -23.01
N HIS A 384 10.49 -2.52 -24.10
CA HIS A 384 11.18 -1.37 -24.70
C HIS A 384 10.14 -0.49 -25.38
N GLY A 385 10.30 0.83 -25.31
CA GLY A 385 9.41 1.81 -25.92
C GLY A 385 8.65 2.70 -24.93
N SER A 386 7.94 3.69 -25.48
CA SER A 386 7.14 4.63 -24.70
C SER A 386 5.66 4.25 -24.68
N ALA A 387 4.86 5.03 -23.96
CA ALA A 387 3.41 4.88 -23.95
C ALA A 387 2.77 5.08 -25.35
N ILE A 388 3.43 5.76 -26.30
CA ILE A 388 2.95 5.97 -27.68
C ILE A 388 2.74 4.62 -28.39
N GLY A 389 3.62 3.63 -28.18
CA GLY A 389 3.47 2.31 -28.80
C GLY A 389 2.28 1.51 -28.25
N LYS A 390 1.74 1.88 -27.08
CA LYS A 390 0.63 1.18 -26.41
C LYS A 390 -0.72 1.88 -26.60
N LEU A 391 -0.70 3.20 -26.76
CA LEU A 391 -1.86 4.04 -27.05
C LEU A 391 -1.51 4.95 -28.24
N PRO A 392 -1.49 4.38 -29.47
CA PRO A 392 -1.24 5.17 -30.68
C PRO A 392 -2.38 6.17 -30.91
N ASP A 393 -2.08 7.22 -31.67
CA ASP A 393 -3.03 8.28 -32.06
C ASP A 393 -3.65 9.07 -30.89
N ASN A 394 -2.98 9.12 -29.73
CA ASN A 394 -3.38 9.88 -28.55
C ASN A 394 -2.45 11.09 -28.30
N PRO A 395 -2.86 12.33 -28.66
CA PRO A 395 -2.01 13.52 -28.53
C PRO A 395 -1.61 13.87 -27.09
N GLY A 396 -2.42 13.50 -26.09
CA GLY A 396 -2.11 13.73 -24.68
C GLY A 396 -0.97 12.83 -24.19
N ILE A 397 -0.93 11.59 -24.67
CA ILE A 397 0.19 10.66 -24.45
C ILE A 397 1.44 11.15 -25.18
N GLU A 398 1.33 11.57 -26.45
CA GLU A 398 2.45 12.12 -27.20
C GLU A 398 3.07 13.34 -26.50
N ALA A 399 2.25 14.28 -26.03
CA ALA A 399 2.70 15.44 -25.28
C ALA A 399 3.40 15.06 -23.95
N SER A 400 2.85 14.08 -23.22
CA SER A 400 3.44 13.59 -21.96
C SER A 400 4.78 12.88 -22.19
N VAL A 401 4.88 12.06 -23.24
CA VAL A 401 6.13 11.40 -23.63
C VAL A 401 7.17 12.41 -24.11
N HIS A 402 6.78 13.41 -24.90
CA HIS A 402 7.68 14.49 -25.32
C HIS A 402 8.24 15.25 -24.11
N ALA A 403 7.37 15.65 -23.17
CA ALA A 403 7.80 16.31 -21.93
C ALA A 403 8.77 15.44 -21.11
N ARG A 404 8.51 14.14 -21.01
CA ARG A 404 9.40 13.20 -20.32
C ARG A 404 10.75 13.07 -21.03
N VAL A 405 10.77 12.91 -22.35
CA VAL A 405 12.02 12.79 -23.12
C VAL A 405 12.85 14.06 -23.01
N LEU A 406 12.23 15.25 -23.07
CA LEU A 406 12.93 16.50 -22.80
C LEU A 406 13.54 16.53 -21.39
N ALA A 407 12.81 16.11 -20.36
CA ALA A 407 13.32 16.04 -19.00
C ALA A 407 14.48 15.02 -18.86
N VAL A 408 14.46 13.92 -19.62
CA VAL A 408 15.57 12.95 -19.68
C VAL A 408 16.79 13.58 -20.36
N LEU A 409 16.60 14.25 -21.50
CA LEU A 409 17.67 14.94 -22.23
C LEU A 409 18.35 16.02 -21.38
N GLU A 410 17.58 16.81 -20.63
CA GLU A 410 18.13 17.81 -19.71
C GLU A 410 18.95 17.17 -18.58
N ARG A 411 18.53 16.00 -18.07
CA ARG A 411 19.33 15.23 -17.11
C ARG A 411 20.63 14.70 -17.71
N VAL A 412 20.63 14.22 -18.95
CA VAL A 412 21.87 13.83 -19.66
C VAL A 412 22.79 15.04 -19.90
N ARG A 413 22.21 16.21 -20.18
CA ARG A 413 22.96 17.43 -20.50
C ARG A 413 23.59 18.09 -19.26
N GLY A 414 22.82 18.22 -18.18
CA GLY A 414 23.16 19.10 -17.05
C GLY A 414 23.15 18.45 -15.67
N GLY A 415 22.74 17.18 -15.55
CA GLY A 415 22.82 16.43 -14.29
C GLY A 415 24.26 16.10 -13.90
N GLY A 416 24.46 15.48 -12.73
CA GLY A 416 25.72 14.83 -12.40
C GLY A 416 26.00 13.62 -13.30
N LEU A 417 27.25 13.16 -13.35
CA LEU A 417 27.65 12.06 -14.23
C LEU A 417 26.82 10.79 -14.00
N LEU A 418 26.57 10.39 -12.75
CA LEU A 418 25.72 9.24 -12.46
C LEU A 418 24.27 9.46 -12.96
N THR A 419 23.75 10.68 -12.84
CA THR A 419 22.45 11.04 -13.40
C THR A 419 22.44 10.89 -14.93
N ALA A 420 23.50 11.32 -15.61
CA ALA A 420 23.61 11.24 -17.06
C ALA A 420 23.71 9.79 -17.55
N GLU A 421 24.42 8.92 -16.83
CA GLU A 421 24.49 7.48 -17.11
C GLU A 421 23.11 6.81 -17.01
N HIS A 422 22.39 7.02 -15.89
CA HIS A 422 21.03 6.48 -15.77
C HIS A 422 20.07 7.09 -16.80
N ALA A 423 20.21 8.38 -17.09
CA ALA A 423 19.34 9.08 -18.03
C ALA A 423 19.58 8.65 -19.48
N ILE A 424 20.82 8.30 -19.88
CA ILE A 424 21.07 7.80 -21.25
C ILE A 424 20.51 6.39 -21.45
N GLU A 425 20.57 5.54 -20.42
CA GLU A 425 19.92 4.22 -20.42
C GLU A 425 18.39 4.34 -20.44
N GLU A 426 17.81 5.25 -19.65
CA GLU A 426 16.38 5.53 -19.69
C GLU A 426 15.95 6.06 -21.07
N LEU A 427 16.73 6.98 -21.65
CA LEU A 427 16.47 7.52 -22.98
C LEU A 427 16.49 6.41 -24.04
N ASP A 428 17.47 5.51 -23.95
CA ASP A 428 17.55 4.34 -24.82
C ASP A 428 16.26 3.50 -24.75
N GLY A 429 15.81 3.20 -23.53
CA GLY A 429 14.59 2.43 -23.30
C GLY A 429 13.30 3.11 -23.81
N LEU A 430 13.29 4.45 -23.95
CA LEU A 430 12.15 5.22 -24.43
C LEU A 430 12.11 5.36 -25.96
N LEU A 431 13.26 5.42 -26.64
CA LEU A 431 13.37 5.73 -28.07
C LEU A 431 13.15 4.51 -28.96
N ASP A 432 11.89 4.07 -29.08
CA ASP A 432 11.43 3.12 -30.09
C ASP A 432 10.98 3.82 -31.39
N ALA A 433 10.68 3.04 -32.45
CA ALA A 433 10.32 3.59 -33.74
C ALA A 433 9.06 4.48 -33.72
N PRO A 434 7.94 4.13 -33.03
CA PRO A 434 6.82 5.04 -32.84
C PRO A 434 7.20 6.36 -32.17
N THR A 435 7.99 6.31 -31.10
CA THR A 435 8.42 7.50 -30.34
C THR A 435 9.32 8.39 -31.19
N VAL A 436 10.30 7.83 -31.88
CA VAL A 436 11.21 8.58 -32.76
C VAL A 436 10.47 9.30 -33.90
N ARG A 437 9.37 8.72 -34.41
CA ARG A 437 8.52 9.37 -35.41
C ARG A 437 7.70 10.52 -34.85
N ALA A 438 7.26 10.43 -33.60
CA ALA A 438 6.47 11.47 -32.92
C ALA A 438 7.33 12.64 -32.40
N LEU A 439 8.63 12.42 -32.17
CA LEU A 439 9.55 13.43 -31.65
C LEU A 439 10.31 14.15 -32.77
N ASP A 440 9.88 15.36 -33.10
CA ASP A 440 10.65 16.26 -33.97
C ASP A 440 11.89 16.83 -33.26
N GLY A 441 13.00 16.98 -33.99
CA GLY A 441 14.23 17.58 -33.47
C GLY A 441 15.11 16.70 -32.57
N ILE A 442 14.72 15.44 -32.30
CA ILE A 442 15.49 14.52 -31.45
C ILE A 442 16.94 14.31 -31.92
N ASP A 443 17.19 14.28 -33.24
CA ASP A 443 18.54 14.15 -33.80
C ASP A 443 19.47 15.30 -33.35
N GLY A 444 18.97 16.54 -33.42
CA GLY A 444 19.72 17.73 -32.99
C GLY A 444 19.91 17.77 -31.48
N ALA A 445 18.89 17.35 -30.73
CA ALA A 445 18.97 17.27 -29.27
C ALA A 445 20.05 16.27 -28.82
N LEU A 446 20.10 15.09 -29.44
CA LEU A 446 21.14 14.07 -29.21
C LEU A 446 22.53 14.59 -29.61
N ALA A 447 22.65 15.23 -30.78
CA ALA A 447 23.92 15.77 -31.27
C ALA A 447 24.56 16.77 -30.29
N GLY A 448 23.73 17.53 -29.56
CA GLY A 448 24.16 18.51 -28.57
C GLY A 448 24.58 17.95 -27.21
N LEU A 449 24.61 16.63 -27.00
CA LEU A 449 25.03 16.00 -25.74
C LEU A 449 26.52 15.62 -25.80
N ASP A 450 27.40 16.44 -25.23
CA ASP A 450 28.86 16.27 -25.31
C ASP A 450 29.53 15.63 -24.08
N GLY A 451 28.75 15.29 -23.04
CA GLY A 451 29.24 14.64 -21.81
C GLY A 451 30.12 15.54 -20.91
N THR A 452 30.48 16.75 -21.34
CA THR A 452 31.35 17.65 -20.58
C THR A 452 30.63 18.25 -19.38
N GLY A 453 29.35 18.63 -19.55
CA GLY A 453 28.51 19.19 -18.49
C GLY A 453 28.40 18.29 -17.26
N PRO A 454 27.99 17.02 -17.42
CA PRO A 454 27.87 16.10 -16.29
C PRO A 454 29.20 15.80 -15.60
N LEU A 455 30.27 15.64 -16.37
CA LEU A 455 31.61 15.43 -15.83
C LEU A 455 32.08 16.63 -14.99
N LEU A 456 31.90 17.85 -15.51
CA LEU A 456 32.23 19.08 -14.79
C LEU A 456 31.46 19.21 -13.49
N ARG A 457 30.15 18.97 -13.52
CA ARG A 457 29.29 19.07 -12.34
C ARG A 457 29.75 18.10 -11.25
N THR A 458 30.05 16.85 -11.62
CA THR A 458 30.55 15.83 -10.69
C THR A 458 31.94 16.17 -10.14
N VAL A 459 32.91 16.50 -11.00
CA VAL A 459 34.30 16.78 -10.56
C VAL A 459 34.40 18.05 -9.71
N ARG A 460 33.66 19.12 -10.07
CA ARG A 460 33.65 20.37 -9.31
C ARG A 460 32.87 20.28 -8.00
N ALA A 461 31.90 19.37 -7.89
CA ALA A 461 31.23 19.07 -6.63
C ALA A 461 32.09 18.17 -5.75
N GLY A 462 32.93 17.32 -6.35
CA GLY A 462 33.98 16.54 -5.71
C GLY A 462 33.71 15.05 -5.76
N ILE A 463 34.78 14.25 -5.70
CA ILE A 463 34.75 12.79 -5.85
C ILE A 463 35.33 12.06 -4.63
N PRO A 464 34.92 10.81 -4.36
CA PRO A 464 35.36 10.07 -3.17
C PRO A 464 36.88 9.90 -3.06
N ALA A 465 37.58 9.78 -4.19
CA ALA A 465 39.03 9.56 -4.24
C ALA A 465 39.85 10.77 -3.76
N GLU A 466 39.23 11.94 -3.60
CA GLU A 466 39.85 13.10 -2.95
C GLU A 466 40.05 12.88 -1.44
N PHE A 467 39.41 11.86 -0.87
CA PHE A 467 39.58 11.46 0.52
C PHE A 467 40.48 10.22 0.66
N HIS A 468 41.10 10.13 1.84
CA HIS A 468 41.79 8.94 2.30
C HIS A 468 41.66 8.81 3.83
N TRP A 469 41.89 7.60 4.34
CA TRP A 469 42.01 7.34 5.77
C TRP A 469 43.20 6.40 5.98
N PRO A 470 44.40 6.92 6.32
CA PRO A 470 45.64 6.14 6.34
C PRO A 470 45.56 4.85 7.15
N ALA A 471 45.01 4.92 8.37
CA ALA A 471 44.89 3.76 9.23
C ALA A 471 43.98 2.68 8.65
N LEU A 472 42.91 3.08 7.95
CA LEU A 472 42.05 2.13 7.25
C LEU A 472 42.76 1.53 6.04
N GLU A 473 43.48 2.31 5.24
CA GLU A 473 44.24 1.79 4.08
C GLU A 473 45.32 0.78 4.51
N GLU A 474 45.99 1.03 5.64
CA GLU A 474 46.92 0.08 6.28
C GLU A 474 46.18 -1.22 6.65
N ALA A 475 45.04 -1.11 7.34
CA ALA A 475 44.25 -2.27 7.75
C ALA A 475 43.70 -3.08 6.56
N LEU A 476 43.25 -2.42 5.49
CA LEU A 476 42.80 -3.07 4.27
C LEU A 476 43.93 -3.83 3.58
N THR A 477 45.14 -3.27 3.60
CA THR A 477 46.34 -3.94 3.07
C THR A 477 46.69 -5.17 3.91
N GLU A 478 46.59 -5.09 5.24
CA GLU A 478 46.88 -6.20 6.16
C GLU A 478 45.87 -7.34 6.07
N VAL A 479 44.58 -7.01 5.92
CA VAL A 479 43.47 -7.98 5.81
C VAL A 479 43.43 -8.64 4.44
N GLY A 480 43.79 -7.93 3.36
CA GLY A 480 43.70 -8.44 2.00
C GLY A 480 42.25 -8.49 1.49
N GLU A 481 41.73 -9.68 1.22
CA GLU A 481 40.33 -9.83 0.80
C GLU A 481 39.38 -9.51 1.97
N VAL A 482 38.66 -8.38 1.86
CA VAL A 482 37.73 -7.94 2.89
C VAL A 482 36.43 -8.74 2.80
N VAL A 483 36.12 -9.47 3.88
CA VAL A 483 34.87 -10.22 4.02
C VAL A 483 33.77 -9.35 4.63
N GLY A 484 34.13 -8.42 5.52
CA GLY A 484 33.19 -7.45 6.05
C GLY A 484 33.81 -6.45 7.02
N ALA A 485 32.95 -5.62 7.60
CA ALA A 485 33.32 -4.67 8.64
C ALA A 485 32.22 -4.54 9.70
N THR A 486 32.60 -4.26 10.94
CA THR A 486 31.68 -3.98 12.04
C THR A 486 32.09 -2.73 12.81
N ALA A 487 31.12 -2.02 13.37
CA ALA A 487 31.34 -0.76 14.06
C ALA A 487 31.25 -0.89 15.60
N THR A 488 32.21 -0.24 16.26
CA THR A 488 32.28 0.03 17.70
C THR A 488 32.81 1.46 17.86
N TRP A 489 32.00 2.45 17.45
CA TRP A 489 32.33 3.87 17.40
C TRP A 489 33.08 4.34 18.65
N PRO A 490 34.24 5.02 18.49
CA PRO A 490 34.83 5.53 17.24
C PRO A 490 35.75 4.54 16.50
N ALA A 491 35.75 3.25 16.83
CA ALA A 491 36.58 2.24 16.19
C ALA A 491 35.82 1.43 15.11
N LEU A 492 36.48 1.16 13.98
CA LEU A 492 35.99 0.30 12.91
C LEU A 492 36.82 -0.97 12.87
N THR A 493 36.17 -2.14 12.91
CA THR A 493 36.84 -3.43 12.69
C THR A 493 36.60 -3.89 11.27
N VAL A 494 37.66 -4.06 10.50
CA VAL A 494 37.64 -4.70 9.17
C VAL A 494 38.19 -6.12 9.30
N PHE A 495 37.58 -7.08 8.62
CA PHE A 495 37.99 -8.47 8.72
C PHE A 495 37.92 -9.21 7.37
N GLY A 496 38.84 -10.16 7.24
CA GLY A 496 38.94 -11.08 6.11
C GLY A 496 38.52 -12.48 6.52
N VAL A 497 39.12 -13.48 5.88
CA VAL A 497 38.80 -14.89 6.13
C VAL A 497 39.34 -15.39 7.47
N ASP A 498 40.53 -14.93 7.87
CA ASP A 498 41.29 -15.44 9.03
C ASP A 498 41.94 -14.34 9.88
N ARG A 499 41.68 -13.07 9.55
CA ARG A 499 42.31 -11.89 10.19
C ARG A 499 41.31 -10.77 10.39
N ALA A 500 41.50 -10.01 11.46
CA ALA A 500 40.73 -8.79 11.71
C ALA A 500 41.62 -7.69 12.29
N VAL A 501 41.34 -6.45 11.88
CA VAL A 501 42.07 -5.26 12.30
C VAL A 501 41.07 -4.19 12.73
N THR A 502 41.24 -3.66 13.93
CA THR A 502 40.44 -2.56 14.47
C THR A 502 41.21 -1.26 14.35
N VAL A 503 40.62 -0.27 13.68
CA VAL A 503 41.22 1.05 13.42
C VAL A 503 40.44 2.15 14.13
N GLY A 504 41.18 3.11 14.68
CA GLY A 504 40.64 4.37 15.19
C GLY A 504 40.89 5.50 14.21
N ALA A 505 40.55 6.74 14.60
CA ALA A 505 40.65 7.92 13.74
C ALA A 505 42.03 8.08 13.08
N GLU A 506 43.13 7.82 13.79
CA GLU A 506 44.49 8.10 13.29
C GLU A 506 45.38 6.87 13.11
N LYS A 507 45.09 5.76 13.81
CA LYS A 507 45.98 4.60 13.89
C LYS A 507 45.23 3.29 14.04
N VAL A 508 45.91 2.20 13.72
CA VAL A 508 45.49 0.85 14.09
C VAL A 508 45.50 0.72 15.62
N LEU A 509 44.41 0.18 16.17
CA LEU A 509 44.21 -0.01 17.62
C LEU A 509 44.53 -1.45 18.05
N ALA A 510 44.08 -2.43 17.28
CA ALA A 510 44.27 -3.85 17.57
C ALA A 510 44.25 -4.68 16.29
N ARG A 511 44.85 -5.88 16.35
CA ARG A 511 44.87 -6.87 15.26
C ARG A 511 44.79 -8.27 15.84
N THR A 512 44.21 -9.20 15.09
CA THR A 512 44.15 -10.61 15.49
C THR A 512 44.12 -11.55 14.28
N GLU A 513 44.55 -12.78 14.52
CA GLU A 513 44.33 -13.91 13.62
C GLU A 513 43.34 -14.88 14.28
N PHE A 514 42.46 -15.49 13.50
CA PHE A 514 41.48 -16.46 13.99
C PHE A 514 41.33 -17.61 12.99
N ARG A 515 40.74 -18.72 13.45
CA ARG A 515 40.41 -19.86 12.60
C ARG A 515 38.94 -20.20 12.76
N LEU A 516 38.24 -20.31 11.63
CA LEU A 516 36.86 -20.75 11.59
C LEU A 516 36.81 -22.28 11.42
N PRO A 517 35.76 -22.94 11.92
CA PRO A 517 35.54 -24.35 11.63
C PRO A 517 35.21 -24.55 10.13
N PRO A 518 35.56 -25.70 9.52
CA PRO A 518 35.35 -25.96 8.09
C PRO A 518 33.91 -25.80 7.60
N GLU A 519 32.93 -26.02 8.48
CA GLU A 519 31.50 -25.90 8.22
C GLU A 519 30.95 -24.47 8.30
N ALA A 520 31.76 -23.46 8.64
CA ALA A 520 31.32 -22.07 8.68
C ALA A 520 30.89 -21.59 7.28
N ALA A 521 29.61 -21.27 7.13
CA ALA A 521 29.03 -20.73 5.89
C ALA A 521 29.31 -19.23 5.76
N TRP A 522 29.27 -18.50 6.88
CA TRP A 522 29.60 -17.08 6.98
C TRP A 522 29.98 -16.73 8.43
N HIS A 523 30.69 -15.62 8.61
CA HIS A 523 31.16 -15.13 9.90
C HIS A 523 31.17 -13.60 9.96
N LEU A 524 31.26 -13.08 11.18
CA LEU A 524 31.50 -11.68 11.50
C LEU A 524 32.53 -11.57 12.63
N VAL A 525 33.20 -10.42 12.71
CA VAL A 525 34.17 -10.16 13.76
C VAL A 525 33.94 -8.78 14.36
N LEU A 526 33.68 -8.71 15.66
CA LEU A 526 33.45 -7.48 16.42
C LEU A 526 34.66 -7.13 17.29
N GLY A 527 35.19 -5.91 17.19
CA GLY A 527 36.14 -5.38 18.15
C GLY A 527 35.45 -4.92 19.44
N VAL A 528 35.84 -5.47 20.59
CA VAL A 528 35.23 -5.20 21.91
C VAL A 528 36.32 -5.11 22.97
N GLY A 529 36.46 -3.96 23.64
CA GLY A 529 37.32 -3.83 24.83
C GLY A 529 38.80 -4.19 24.64
N GLY A 530 39.31 -4.19 23.40
CA GLY A 530 40.68 -4.61 23.06
C GLY A 530 40.84 -6.08 22.66
N ASP A 531 39.76 -6.87 22.70
CA ASP A 531 39.68 -8.23 22.15
C ASP A 531 38.72 -8.26 20.93
N PHE A 532 38.57 -9.44 20.32
CA PHE A 532 37.70 -9.67 19.18
C PHE A 532 36.72 -10.81 19.46
N LEU A 533 35.43 -10.54 19.30
CA LEU A 533 34.39 -11.58 19.29
C LEU A 533 34.21 -12.06 17.86
N VAL A 534 34.52 -13.33 17.59
CA VAL A 534 34.31 -13.97 16.29
C VAL A 534 33.03 -14.78 16.37
N ALA A 535 32.03 -14.44 15.56
CA ALA A 535 30.78 -15.17 15.49
C ALA A 535 30.55 -15.74 14.09
N TYR A 536 29.98 -16.94 13.99
CA TYR A 536 29.76 -17.63 12.72
C TYR A 536 28.46 -18.43 12.70
N ALA A 537 27.99 -18.74 11.50
CA ALA A 537 26.90 -19.67 11.28
C ALA A 537 27.34 -20.78 10.32
N THR A 538 26.85 -21.99 10.57
CA THR A 538 27.08 -23.15 9.70
C THR A 538 26.06 -23.29 8.58
N ALA A 539 24.99 -22.49 8.62
CA ALA A 539 23.91 -22.50 7.63
C ALA A 539 23.75 -21.13 6.98
N GLY A 540 23.88 -21.06 5.64
CA GLY A 540 23.81 -19.81 4.89
C GLY A 540 22.46 -19.09 4.90
N TRP A 541 21.36 -19.80 5.23
CA TRP A 541 20.02 -19.19 5.34
C TRP A 541 19.77 -18.53 6.69
N ARG A 542 20.59 -18.81 7.71
CA ARG A 542 20.39 -18.22 9.05
C ARG A 542 20.63 -16.72 9.02
N HIS A 543 19.80 -16.00 9.77
CA HIS A 543 19.89 -14.55 9.87
C HIS A 543 20.99 -14.10 10.81
N SER A 544 21.09 -14.70 11.99
CA SER A 544 22.09 -14.48 13.06
C SER A 544 23.20 -15.53 13.05
N ALA A 545 24.33 -15.19 13.69
CA ALA A 545 25.44 -16.10 13.96
C ALA A 545 25.26 -16.76 15.35
N PRO A 546 24.81 -18.03 15.41
CA PRO A 546 24.48 -18.69 16.67
C PRO A 546 25.70 -19.25 17.43
N TYR A 547 26.89 -19.19 16.86
CA TYR A 547 28.12 -19.66 17.49
C TYR A 547 29.14 -18.53 17.58
N ALA A 548 29.81 -18.40 18.71
CA ALA A 548 30.85 -17.39 18.89
C ALA A 548 32.00 -17.89 19.77
N PHE A 549 33.15 -17.23 19.65
CA PHE A 549 34.30 -17.38 20.54
C PHE A 549 35.09 -16.07 20.62
N TRP A 550 35.81 -15.88 21.72
CA TRP A 550 36.74 -14.77 21.89
C TRP A 550 38.09 -15.12 21.26
N ALA A 551 38.69 -14.18 20.52
CA ALA A 551 39.99 -14.42 19.87
C ALA A 551 41.11 -14.70 20.89
N SER A 552 41.00 -14.17 22.11
CA SER A 552 41.88 -14.52 23.24
C SER A 552 41.69 -15.95 23.78
N ALA A 553 40.56 -16.60 23.50
CA ALA A 553 40.19 -17.93 23.95
C ALA A 553 39.49 -18.75 22.83
N PRO A 554 40.17 -19.05 21.71
CA PRO A 554 39.54 -19.63 20.52
C PRO A 554 39.04 -21.08 20.70
N GLY A 555 39.44 -21.76 21.78
CA GLY A 555 38.95 -23.10 22.13
C GLY A 555 37.62 -23.09 22.90
N GLU A 556 37.16 -21.93 23.36
CA GLU A 556 35.95 -21.78 24.17
C GLU A 556 34.78 -21.25 23.31
N VAL A 557 34.26 -22.13 22.44
CA VAL A 557 33.09 -21.82 21.60
C VAL A 557 31.81 -21.89 22.44
N PHE A 558 30.95 -20.89 22.32
CA PHE A 558 29.67 -20.81 23.01
C PHE A 558 28.51 -20.46 22.06
N GLU A 559 27.28 -20.74 22.51
CA GLU A 559 26.04 -20.33 21.86
C GLU A 559 25.49 -19.11 22.62
N PRO A 560 25.45 -17.92 22.01
CA PRO A 560 24.95 -16.72 22.68
C PRO A 560 23.44 -16.78 22.95
N ASP A 561 23.01 -16.32 24.12
CA ASP A 561 21.58 -16.21 24.46
C ASP A 561 20.87 -15.15 23.60
N GLU A 562 21.57 -14.10 23.19
CA GLU A 562 21.12 -13.03 22.31
C GLU A 562 21.99 -12.95 21.04
N ASP A 563 21.53 -13.56 19.95
CA ASP A 563 22.23 -13.58 18.67
C ASP A 563 21.65 -12.60 17.63
N ASN A 564 20.59 -11.86 17.99
CA ASN A 564 19.85 -10.99 17.07
C ASN A 564 20.71 -9.86 16.47
N GLY A 565 21.65 -9.33 17.25
CA GLY A 565 22.61 -8.31 16.83
C GLY A 565 23.93 -8.88 16.30
N LEU A 566 24.12 -10.20 16.38
CA LEU A 566 25.25 -10.92 15.77
C LEU A 566 24.99 -11.15 14.28
N ILE A 567 24.81 -10.04 13.58
CA ILE A 567 24.60 -9.98 12.14
C ILE A 567 25.49 -8.89 11.54
N CYS A 568 26.07 -9.18 10.39
CA CYS A 568 26.62 -8.11 9.58
C CYS A 568 25.45 -7.32 9.00
N ARG A 569 25.38 -6.05 9.39
CA ARG A 569 24.48 -5.09 8.75
C ARG A 569 25.36 -4.18 7.89
N GLY A 570 25.09 -4.11 6.58
CA GLY A 570 25.75 -3.14 5.70
C GLY A 570 25.55 -1.69 6.14
N SER A 571 26.18 -0.74 5.42
CA SER A 571 26.21 0.71 5.72
C SER A 571 24.87 1.34 6.17
N GLY A 572 23.74 0.89 5.61
CA GLY A 572 22.39 1.35 5.98
C GLY A 572 21.72 0.57 7.10
N GLY A 573 22.03 -0.72 7.25
CA GLY A 573 21.42 -1.60 8.24
C GLY A 573 21.94 -1.39 9.66
N GLY A 574 23.22 -1.02 9.81
CA GLY A 574 23.90 -0.88 11.09
C GLY A 574 23.79 0.51 11.71
N ALA A 575 22.63 1.16 11.66
CA ALA A 575 22.41 2.49 12.25
C ALA A 575 23.49 3.53 11.89
N LEU A 576 23.86 3.59 10.60
CA LEU A 576 24.91 4.46 10.06
C LEU A 576 26.33 4.20 10.62
N GLY A 577 26.52 3.21 11.49
CA GLY A 577 27.79 2.88 12.15
C GLY A 577 27.96 3.44 13.57
N TYR A 578 26.91 3.99 14.18
CA TYR A 578 26.94 4.51 15.55
C TYR A 578 26.54 3.44 16.57
N GLN A 579 27.43 2.49 16.83
CA GLN A 579 27.35 1.61 18.01
C GLN A 579 28.52 1.91 18.94
N PHE A 580 28.27 2.37 20.16
CA PHE A 580 29.29 3.02 20.98
C PHE A 580 30.19 2.03 21.74
N ALA A 581 31.49 2.31 21.74
CA ALA A 581 32.44 1.70 22.65
C ALA A 581 32.22 2.17 24.10
N THR A 582 32.59 1.34 25.07
CA THR A 582 32.83 1.75 26.47
C THR A 582 34.33 1.74 26.76
N GLY A 583 34.74 2.12 27.97
CA GLY A 583 36.15 2.06 28.37
C GLY A 583 36.75 0.65 28.33
N ASP A 584 35.93 -0.39 28.48
CA ASP A 584 36.31 -1.80 28.61
C ASP A 584 35.52 -2.77 27.71
N GLY A 585 34.67 -2.26 26.81
CA GLY A 585 33.70 -3.06 26.07
C GLY A 585 32.94 -2.28 24.99
N ARG A 586 31.70 -2.68 24.72
CA ARG A 586 30.81 -2.11 23.69
C ARG A 586 29.36 -2.15 24.15
N HIS A 587 28.60 -1.09 23.87
CA HIS A 587 27.14 -1.10 24.03
C HIS A 587 26.46 -1.88 22.91
N ASP A 588 25.58 -2.81 23.26
CA ASP A 588 24.66 -3.47 22.32
C ASP A 588 23.26 -2.81 22.28
N GLY A 589 23.05 -1.83 23.16
CA GLY A 589 21.86 -1.00 23.27
C GLY A 589 20.94 -1.35 24.44
N ASP A 590 21.18 -2.44 25.17
CA ASP A 590 20.55 -2.71 26.47
C ASP A 590 21.47 -3.38 27.53
N HIS A 591 22.71 -3.67 27.16
CA HIS A 591 23.81 -4.13 28.00
C HIS A 591 25.16 -3.56 27.53
N VAL A 592 26.22 -3.91 28.25
CA VAL A 592 27.62 -3.68 27.85
C VAL A 592 28.32 -5.02 27.69
N LEU A 593 28.64 -5.37 26.45
CA LEU A 593 29.42 -6.55 26.09
C LEU A 593 30.90 -6.31 26.39
N ARG A 594 31.52 -7.20 27.17
CA ARG A 594 32.94 -7.17 27.54
C ARG A 594 33.66 -8.45 27.10
N PRO A 595 35.00 -8.42 26.93
CA PRO A 595 35.78 -9.62 26.67
C PRO A 595 35.51 -10.73 27.70
N GLY A 596 35.21 -11.93 27.21
CA GLY A 596 34.86 -13.11 28.02
C GLY A 596 33.35 -13.32 28.22
N ASP A 597 32.52 -12.31 27.98
CA ASP A 597 31.06 -12.46 28.08
C ASP A 597 30.49 -13.41 27.02
N GLN A 598 29.42 -14.12 27.36
CA GLN A 598 28.80 -15.12 26.47
C GLN A 598 27.37 -14.79 26.03
N HIS A 599 26.79 -13.67 26.49
CA HIS A 599 25.38 -13.35 26.21
C HIS A 599 25.10 -12.93 24.76
N GLY A 600 26.08 -12.36 24.04
CA GLY A 600 25.93 -11.97 22.64
C GLY A 600 25.63 -10.48 22.44
N VAL A 601 24.80 -10.13 21.44
CA VAL A 601 24.42 -8.75 21.09
C VAL A 601 22.91 -8.69 20.87
N GLY A 602 22.23 -7.82 21.61
CA GLY A 602 20.79 -7.59 21.52
C GLY A 602 20.31 -6.95 20.19
N ARG A 603 19.10 -6.38 20.20
CA ARG A 603 18.41 -5.88 18.99
C ARG A 603 18.31 -4.34 18.88
N TYR A 604 19.05 -3.61 19.72
CA TYR A 604 18.97 -2.15 19.87
C TYR A 604 20.16 -1.43 19.21
N ASP A 605 20.33 -1.71 17.92
CA ASP A 605 21.52 -1.31 17.15
C ASP A 605 21.59 0.19 16.82
N MET A 606 20.47 0.92 16.93
CA MET A 606 20.46 2.38 16.73
C MET A 606 20.82 3.06 18.05
N GLN A 607 21.91 3.83 18.06
CA GLN A 607 22.35 4.52 19.27
C GLN A 607 22.68 5.99 18.98
N LEU A 608 22.48 6.84 20.00
CA LEU A 608 22.83 8.26 20.00
C LEU A 608 23.53 8.59 21.31
N SER A 609 24.50 9.51 21.31
CA SER A 609 25.16 9.95 22.55
C SER A 609 25.57 11.42 22.51
N ASP A 610 25.44 12.11 23.64
CA ASP A 610 25.99 13.45 23.89
C ASP A 610 27.38 13.41 24.57
N GLY A 611 27.96 12.22 24.71
CA GLY A 611 29.20 11.97 25.44
C GLY A 611 29.04 11.72 26.95
N VAL A 612 27.85 11.96 27.51
CA VAL A 612 27.51 11.67 28.92
C VAL A 612 26.35 10.68 29.02
N ARG A 613 25.33 10.85 28.19
CA ARG A 613 24.13 10.04 28.10
C ARG A 613 24.14 9.26 26.79
N LEU A 614 23.41 8.16 26.81
CA LEU A 614 23.24 7.26 25.68
C LEU A 614 21.74 7.00 25.48
N TRP A 615 21.32 6.91 24.22
CA TRP A 615 19.98 6.49 23.85
C TRP A 615 20.06 5.37 22.85
N SER A 616 19.11 4.43 22.87
CA SER A 616 19.07 3.35 21.90
C SER A 616 17.65 3.02 21.42
N ALA A 617 17.53 2.43 20.23
CA ALA A 617 16.27 2.01 19.62
C ALA A 617 16.47 0.83 18.64
N GLN A 618 15.37 0.14 18.31
CA GLN A 618 15.40 -0.98 17.35
C GLN A 618 15.34 -0.49 15.90
N TYR A 619 16.20 -1.03 15.04
CA TYR A 619 16.32 -0.64 13.63
C TYR A 619 15.06 -0.96 12.78
N SER A 620 14.36 -2.07 13.03
CA SER A 620 13.23 -2.55 12.21
C SER A 620 11.84 -2.05 12.64
N VAL A 621 11.73 -1.46 13.83
CA VAL A 621 10.45 -1.03 14.43
C VAL A 621 10.38 0.49 14.60
N GLY A 622 11.53 1.19 14.44
CA GLY A 622 11.85 2.57 14.84
C GLY A 622 10.84 3.68 14.52
N GLY A 623 9.67 3.62 15.12
CA GLY A 623 8.75 4.74 15.29
C GLY A 623 9.12 5.56 16.53
N ARG A 624 8.39 6.66 16.74
CA ARG A 624 8.59 7.59 17.86
C ARG A 624 8.76 6.89 19.22
N ASN A 625 8.06 5.80 19.49
CA ASN A 625 7.99 5.20 20.83
C ASN A 625 9.14 4.25 21.18
N GLU A 626 10.12 4.04 20.29
CA GLU A 626 11.18 3.03 20.46
C GLU A 626 12.48 3.57 21.09
N TRP A 627 12.65 4.90 21.16
CA TRP A 627 13.84 5.52 21.73
C TRP A 627 13.77 5.61 23.27
N SER A 628 14.76 5.06 23.95
CA SER A 628 14.92 5.15 25.40
C SER A 628 16.34 5.58 25.78
N GLU A 629 16.47 6.26 26.92
CA GLU A 629 17.76 6.50 27.56
C GLU A 629 18.32 5.18 28.13
N VAL A 630 19.64 5.07 28.10
CA VAL A 630 20.42 3.91 28.53
C VAL A 630 21.42 4.37 29.58
N ASP A 631 21.58 3.60 30.66
CA ASP A 631 22.67 3.82 31.61
C ASP A 631 24.02 3.58 30.89
N PRO A 632 24.90 4.59 30.79
CA PRO A 632 26.14 4.49 30.02
C PRO A 632 27.18 3.55 30.66
N VAL A 633 27.00 3.11 31.90
CA VAL A 633 27.91 2.20 32.61
C VAL A 633 27.40 0.76 32.56
N THR A 634 26.11 0.54 32.85
CA THR A 634 25.53 -0.81 32.91
C THR A 634 24.95 -1.25 31.57
N GLY A 635 24.52 -0.31 30.72
CA GLY A 635 23.77 -0.56 29.50
C GLY A 635 22.27 -0.70 29.71
N GLU A 636 21.78 -0.67 30.96
CA GLU A 636 20.36 -0.88 31.24
C GLU A 636 19.48 0.21 30.63
N ARG A 637 18.42 -0.20 29.92
CA ARG A 637 17.45 0.70 29.30
C ARG A 637 16.44 1.22 30.32
N THR A 638 16.00 2.46 30.11
CA THR A 638 14.86 3.05 30.81
C THR A 638 13.53 2.80 30.07
N ASP A 639 12.43 2.76 30.82
CA ASP A 639 11.07 2.60 30.26
C ASP A 639 10.49 3.92 29.70
N THR A 640 11.22 5.03 29.79
CA THR A 640 10.72 6.36 29.42
C THR A 640 11.31 6.82 28.11
N PHE A 641 10.44 7.25 27.19
CA PHE A 641 10.86 7.90 25.96
C PHE A 641 11.59 9.20 26.24
N SER A 642 12.82 9.33 25.73
CA SER A 642 13.58 10.58 25.72
C SER A 642 14.51 10.63 24.51
N LEU A 643 14.96 11.84 24.16
CA LEU A 643 15.91 12.10 23.08
C LEU A 643 16.87 13.23 23.48
N PRO A 644 18.04 13.31 22.82
CA PRO A 644 18.88 14.50 22.88
C PRO A 644 18.10 15.79 22.61
N LYS A 645 18.46 16.88 23.31
CA LYS A 645 17.81 18.19 23.15
C LYS A 645 17.79 18.67 21.70
N PHE A 646 18.81 18.33 20.91
CA PHE A 646 18.89 18.67 19.49
C PHE A 646 17.71 18.12 18.66
N PHE A 647 17.03 17.06 19.14
CA PHE A 647 15.87 16.46 18.49
C PHE A 647 14.54 16.80 19.20
N ALA A 648 14.51 17.87 19.99
CA ALA A 648 13.29 18.30 20.68
C ALA A 648 12.13 18.46 19.68
N PRO A 649 10.94 17.90 19.95
CA PRO A 649 9.80 17.97 19.03
C PRO A 649 9.37 19.40 18.68
N ASP A 650 9.58 20.36 19.59
CA ASP A 650 9.21 21.76 19.42
C ASP A 650 10.04 22.47 18.32
N ASP A 651 11.21 21.92 17.97
CA ASP A 651 12.08 22.45 16.92
C ASP A 651 11.75 21.86 15.53
N VAL A 652 10.76 20.96 15.43
CA VAL A 652 10.32 20.38 14.15
C VAL A 652 9.23 21.26 13.52
N PRO A 653 9.43 21.80 12.31
CA PRO A 653 8.45 22.66 11.65
C PRO A 653 7.07 21.99 11.48
N GLU A 654 6.01 22.80 11.49
CA GLU A 654 4.65 22.34 11.19
C GLU A 654 4.60 21.64 9.82
N GLY A 655 3.87 20.53 9.73
CA GLY A 655 3.81 19.71 8.53
C GLY A 655 4.98 18.74 8.34
N ARG A 656 6.03 18.78 9.17
CA ARG A 656 7.16 17.84 9.13
C ARG A 656 7.21 16.86 10.32
N GLN A 657 8.01 15.82 10.18
CA GLN A 657 8.29 14.83 11.22
C GLN A 657 9.74 14.36 11.14
N LEU A 658 10.30 13.89 12.26
CA LEU A 658 11.65 13.31 12.28
C LEU A 658 11.69 12.03 11.43
N ALA A 659 12.77 11.87 10.66
CA ALA A 659 13.12 10.63 10.00
C ALA A 659 13.91 9.77 11.00
N TRP A 660 13.20 9.03 11.86
CA TRP A 660 13.74 8.37 13.06
C TRP A 660 14.97 7.48 12.82
N THR A 661 15.05 6.80 11.68
CA THR A 661 16.18 5.91 11.33
C THR A 661 17.38 6.65 10.73
N GLN A 662 17.25 7.97 10.50
CA GLN A 662 18.28 8.82 9.89
C GLN A 662 18.87 9.83 10.89
N LEU A 663 18.52 9.72 12.18
CA LEU A 663 19.09 10.55 13.23
C LEU A 663 20.52 10.07 13.53
N SER A 664 21.44 11.03 13.65
CA SER A 664 22.80 10.76 14.11
C SER A 664 23.21 11.80 15.14
N TYR A 665 23.87 11.36 16.20
CA TYR A 665 24.34 12.22 17.28
C TYR A 665 25.40 11.50 18.09
N ALA A 666 26.64 11.98 18.06
CA ALA A 666 27.76 11.30 18.67
C ALA A 666 28.85 12.26 19.16
N PRO A 667 29.59 11.92 20.24
CA PRO A 667 30.88 12.53 20.55
C PRO A 667 31.90 12.23 19.46
N LEU A 668 32.62 13.28 19.04
CA LEU A 668 33.72 13.20 18.09
C LEU A 668 35.05 13.15 18.85
N PRO A 669 35.99 12.25 18.51
CA PRO A 669 37.31 12.23 19.13
C PRO A 669 38.06 13.57 18.97
N ASP A 670 38.85 13.92 19.98
CA ASP A 670 39.66 15.15 19.98
C ASP A 670 40.61 15.21 18.76
N GLY A 671 40.73 16.39 18.17
CA GLY A 671 41.63 16.64 17.04
C GLY A 671 41.12 16.16 15.67
N VAL A 672 39.92 15.57 15.59
CA VAL A 672 39.30 15.19 14.32
C VAL A 672 38.66 16.41 13.64
N ASP A 673 39.19 16.79 12.48
CA ASP A 673 38.55 17.73 11.56
C ASP A 673 37.63 16.96 10.61
N SER A 674 36.32 17.13 10.77
CA SER A 674 35.35 16.28 10.10
C SER A 674 34.76 16.90 8.83
N PRO A 675 34.75 16.18 7.69
CA PRO A 675 34.06 16.65 6.48
C PRO A 675 32.54 16.73 6.65
N LEU A 676 31.97 15.99 7.61
CA LEU A 676 30.56 16.01 7.99
C LEU A 676 30.22 17.10 9.03
N GLY A 677 31.23 17.80 9.54
CA GLY A 677 31.05 18.89 10.50
C GLY A 677 31.04 18.43 11.94
N SER A 678 31.28 19.39 12.84
CA SER A 678 31.20 19.19 14.28
C SER A 678 31.03 20.53 14.99
N ALA A 679 30.43 20.49 16.18
CA ALA A 679 30.32 21.64 17.08
C ALA A 679 30.42 21.16 18.53
N ASN A 680 31.24 21.85 19.33
CA ASN A 680 31.42 21.55 20.76
C ASN A 680 31.80 20.09 21.07
N GLY A 681 32.64 19.47 20.23
CA GLY A 681 33.03 18.06 20.38
C GLY A 681 31.96 17.04 19.99
N LEU A 682 30.84 17.48 19.42
CA LEU A 682 29.74 16.63 18.96
C LEU A 682 29.58 16.71 17.44
N THR A 683 29.01 15.66 16.88
CA THR A 683 28.63 15.55 15.48
C THR A 683 27.24 14.93 15.34
N GLY A 684 26.61 15.10 14.18
CA GLY A 684 25.34 14.48 13.88
C GLY A 684 24.41 15.34 13.03
N PHE A 685 23.33 14.72 12.59
CA PHE A 685 22.29 15.36 11.77
C PHE A 685 20.90 15.10 12.35
N ARG A 686 20.10 16.16 12.37
CA ARG A 686 18.64 16.11 12.46
C ARG A 686 18.09 16.03 11.06
N VAL A 687 17.40 14.93 10.77
CA VAL A 687 16.73 14.73 9.47
C VAL A 687 15.23 14.77 9.70
N THR A 688 14.55 15.68 9.01
CA THR A 688 13.09 15.76 8.98
C THR A 688 12.57 15.42 7.60
N ARG A 689 11.33 14.94 7.53
CA ARG A 689 10.62 14.68 6.28
C ARG A 689 9.23 15.28 6.30
N ASP A 690 8.75 15.68 5.14
CA ASP A 690 7.38 16.16 4.94
C ASP A 690 6.35 15.06 5.30
N ARG A 691 5.32 15.40 6.07
CA ARG A 691 4.28 14.44 6.50
C ARG A 691 3.35 14.05 5.36
N ALA A 692 3.15 14.93 4.39
CA ALA A 692 2.20 14.67 3.33
C ALA A 692 2.78 13.74 2.25
N SER A 693 3.92 14.11 1.68
CA SER A 693 4.62 13.40 0.61
C SER A 693 5.48 12.24 1.12
N GLU A 694 5.98 12.33 2.35
CA GLU A 694 7.02 11.46 2.93
C GLU A 694 8.33 11.37 2.13
N ARG A 695 8.52 12.28 1.16
CA ARG A 695 9.64 12.23 0.21
C ARG A 695 10.55 13.45 0.28
N GLU A 696 10.07 14.59 0.74
CA GLU A 696 10.92 15.77 0.89
C GLU A 696 11.62 15.73 2.26
N TYR A 697 12.95 15.80 2.25
CA TYR A 697 13.79 15.77 3.44
C TYR A 697 14.50 17.10 3.67
N VAL A 698 14.71 17.44 4.94
CA VAL A 698 15.58 18.53 5.37
C VAL A 698 16.59 17.98 6.36
N LEU A 699 17.87 18.22 6.09
CA LEU A 699 19.00 17.84 6.93
C LEU A 699 19.54 19.08 7.62
N GLU A 700 19.82 18.97 8.89
CA GLU A 700 20.47 20.00 9.70
C GLU A 700 21.59 19.37 10.53
N GLY A 701 22.82 19.78 10.25
CA GLY A 701 23.99 19.31 11.00
C GLY A 701 24.17 20.10 12.30
N MET A 702 24.84 19.48 13.27
CA MET A 702 25.16 20.09 14.56
C MET A 702 25.96 21.40 14.48
N ASP A 703 26.69 21.60 13.39
CA ASP A 703 27.45 22.81 13.11
C ASP A 703 26.65 23.91 12.36
N GLY A 704 25.33 23.69 12.20
CA GLY A 704 24.40 24.62 11.55
C GLY A 704 24.31 24.49 10.04
N ARG A 705 25.03 23.54 9.41
CA ARG A 705 24.86 23.28 7.97
C ARG A 705 23.47 22.75 7.68
N THR A 706 22.89 23.14 6.56
CA THR A 706 21.56 22.66 6.14
C THR A 706 21.54 22.25 4.68
N ALA A 707 20.68 21.30 4.35
CA ALA A 707 20.38 20.91 2.98
C ALA A 707 18.95 20.37 2.85
N THR A 708 18.38 20.50 1.66
CA THR A 708 17.11 19.88 1.27
C THR A 708 17.39 18.74 0.31
N PHE A 709 16.58 17.69 0.37
CA PHE A 709 16.66 16.56 -0.55
C PHE A 709 15.26 16.08 -0.92
N ALA A 710 14.90 16.11 -2.20
CA ALA A 710 13.68 15.48 -2.68
C ALA A 710 13.97 14.00 -2.97
N GLY A 711 13.51 13.13 -2.08
CA GLY A 711 13.58 11.68 -2.22
C GLY A 711 13.11 11.22 -3.60
N GLY A 712 14.04 10.66 -4.37
CA GLY A 712 13.85 10.29 -5.77
C GLY A 712 12.95 9.06 -5.98
N ALA A 713 12.98 8.52 -7.21
CA ALA A 713 12.32 7.25 -7.54
C ALA A 713 12.96 6.04 -6.81
N HIS A 714 14.24 6.18 -6.43
CA HIS A 714 15.01 5.21 -5.65
C HIS A 714 14.78 5.44 -4.15
N ARG A 715 14.88 4.38 -3.34
CA ARG A 715 14.71 4.44 -1.87
C ARG A 715 15.95 5.03 -1.18
N ASP A 716 16.51 6.08 -1.75
CA ASP A 716 17.65 6.81 -1.22
C ASP A 716 17.23 7.53 0.07
N LEU A 717 17.85 7.13 1.18
CA LEU A 717 17.64 7.77 2.49
C LEU A 717 18.82 8.71 2.78
N PRO A 718 18.58 10.02 2.96
CA PRO A 718 19.65 10.96 3.23
C PRO A 718 20.10 10.88 4.69
N TRP A 719 21.43 10.89 4.89
CA TRP A 719 22.03 10.70 6.22
C TRP A 719 23.03 11.78 6.63
N GLY A 720 23.47 12.64 5.69
CA GLY A 720 24.40 13.72 6.02
C GLY A 720 24.67 14.69 4.87
N VAL A 721 25.44 15.73 5.18
CA VAL A 721 25.95 16.72 4.23
C VAL A 721 27.47 16.77 4.36
N VAL A 722 28.18 16.35 3.30
CA VAL A 722 29.65 16.25 3.27
C VAL A 722 30.23 17.48 2.59
N ARG A 723 31.25 18.11 3.19
CA ARG A 723 32.05 19.15 2.50
C ARG A 723 33.24 18.48 1.81
N MET A 724 33.28 18.58 0.49
CA MET A 724 34.38 18.02 -0.30
C MET A 724 35.65 18.88 -0.19
N PRO A 725 36.86 18.29 -0.29
CA PRO A 725 38.09 19.04 -0.11
C PRO A 725 38.23 20.20 -1.11
N GLY A 726 38.61 21.37 -0.61
CA GLY A 726 38.78 22.58 -1.42
C GLY A 726 37.48 23.21 -1.94
N GLY A 727 36.30 22.64 -1.64
CA GLY A 727 34.99 23.18 -2.00
C GLY A 727 34.24 23.76 -0.80
N ASP A 728 33.42 24.76 -1.06
CA ASP A 728 32.61 25.43 -0.02
C ASP A 728 31.18 24.87 0.07
N THR A 729 30.70 24.25 -1.01
CA THR A 729 29.35 23.67 -1.11
C THR A 729 29.34 22.25 -0.54
N GLY A 730 28.38 21.98 0.35
CA GLY A 730 28.13 20.63 0.85
C GLY A 730 27.36 19.78 -0.18
N VAL A 731 27.70 18.49 -0.27
CA VAL A 731 26.96 17.49 -1.04
C VAL A 731 26.09 16.65 -0.10
N VAL A 732 24.82 16.43 -0.47
CA VAL A 732 23.95 15.54 0.29
C VAL A 732 24.35 14.10 0.00
N VAL A 733 24.52 13.30 1.03
CA VAL A 733 24.84 11.87 0.89
C VAL A 733 23.66 11.02 1.34
N THR A 734 23.35 10.01 0.52
CA THR A 734 22.27 9.06 0.72
C THR A 734 22.80 7.64 0.78
N HIS A 735 21.98 6.71 1.23
CA HIS A 735 22.24 5.27 1.12
C HIS A 735 20.98 4.55 0.65
N ASP A 736 21.16 3.48 -0.13
CA ASP A 736 20.08 2.58 -0.55
C ASP A 736 20.14 1.29 0.28
N VAL A 737 19.03 0.95 0.94
CA VAL A 737 18.93 -0.22 1.83
C VAL A 737 18.40 -1.48 1.14
N VAL A 738 18.05 -1.41 -0.14
CA VAL A 738 17.44 -2.52 -0.88
C VAL A 738 18.43 -3.17 -1.86
N ASP A 739 19.42 -2.42 -2.32
CA ASP A 739 20.48 -2.95 -3.17
C ASP A 739 21.47 -3.81 -2.34
N VAL A 740 21.88 -4.94 -2.90
CA VAL A 740 22.79 -5.91 -2.27
C VAL A 740 24.17 -5.32 -1.95
N PHE A 741 24.61 -4.30 -2.69
CA PHE A 741 25.88 -3.60 -2.48
C PHE A 741 25.74 -2.38 -1.55
N ALA A 742 24.51 -2.07 -1.11
CA ALA A 742 24.16 -0.94 -0.26
C ALA A 742 24.88 0.37 -0.69
N PRO A 743 24.67 0.83 -1.94
CA PRO A 743 25.40 1.96 -2.50
C PRO A 743 25.09 3.22 -1.72
N MET A 744 26.14 4.02 -1.51
CA MET A 744 26.05 5.38 -0.99
C MET A 744 26.22 6.34 -2.17
N ARG A 745 25.36 7.35 -2.26
CA ARG A 745 25.33 8.29 -3.39
C ARG A 745 25.49 9.72 -2.90
N ALA A 746 26.16 10.55 -3.69
CA ALA A 746 26.23 11.99 -3.46
C ALA A 746 25.36 12.74 -4.45
N HIS A 747 24.69 13.79 -3.96
CA HIS A 747 23.73 14.59 -4.71
C HIS A 747 24.02 16.08 -4.56
N VAL A 748 23.76 16.81 -5.64
CA VAL A 748 23.63 18.27 -5.67
C VAL A 748 22.36 18.58 -6.45
N ASP A 749 21.48 19.42 -5.88
CA ASP A 749 20.14 19.73 -6.42
C ASP A 749 19.37 18.45 -6.82
N ASP A 750 19.36 17.44 -5.96
CA ASP A 750 18.74 16.12 -6.17
C ASP A 750 19.24 15.33 -7.38
N SER A 751 20.35 15.75 -7.99
CA SER A 751 20.98 15.05 -9.10
C SER A 751 22.20 14.24 -8.60
N PRO A 752 22.13 12.89 -8.63
CA PRO A 752 23.24 12.03 -8.30
C PRO A 752 24.50 12.33 -9.13
N LEU A 753 25.63 12.46 -8.44
CA LEU A 753 26.93 12.76 -9.01
C LEU A 753 27.76 11.50 -9.27
N TRP A 754 27.82 10.64 -8.25
CA TRP A 754 28.59 9.41 -8.18
C TRP A 754 28.00 8.50 -7.11
N GLU A 755 28.41 7.24 -7.15
CA GLU A 755 28.08 6.25 -6.13
C GLU A 755 29.32 5.42 -5.75
N VAL A 756 29.34 4.99 -4.50
CA VAL A 756 30.34 4.10 -3.89
C VAL A 756 29.59 2.96 -3.22
N ARG A 757 30.28 1.84 -2.95
CA ARG A 757 29.67 0.72 -2.23
C ARG A 757 30.12 0.67 -0.77
N SER A 758 29.29 0.06 0.07
CA SER A 758 29.68 -0.32 1.42
C SER A 758 30.74 -1.43 1.40
N PHE A 759 31.38 -1.66 2.54
CA PHE A 759 32.07 -2.92 2.80
C PHE A 759 31.14 -4.12 2.58
N PRO A 760 31.66 -5.26 2.08
CA PRO A 760 30.87 -6.47 1.83
C PRO A 760 30.11 -6.91 3.07
N ASP A 761 28.92 -7.47 2.83
CA ASP A 761 28.18 -8.22 3.84
C ASP A 761 28.47 -9.71 3.59
N PRO A 762 29.02 -10.46 4.55
CA PRO A 762 29.33 -11.88 4.41
C PRO A 762 28.11 -12.75 4.09
N ARG A 763 26.88 -12.25 4.31
CA ARG A 763 25.62 -12.89 3.96
C ARG A 763 25.09 -12.46 2.59
N ALA A 764 25.57 -11.36 2.03
CA ALA A 764 25.23 -10.91 0.70
C ALA A 764 25.93 -11.77 -0.36
N TYR A 765 25.33 -11.81 -1.55
CA TYR A 765 25.80 -12.60 -2.67
C TYR A 765 27.19 -12.14 -3.12
N ARG A 766 28.18 -13.05 -3.15
CA ARG A 766 29.63 -12.78 -3.33
C ARG A 766 30.08 -12.53 -4.77
N GLU A 767 29.21 -12.00 -5.62
CA GLU A 767 29.66 -11.60 -6.95
C GLU A 767 30.50 -10.32 -6.88
N PRO A 768 31.55 -10.20 -7.71
CA PRO A 768 32.26 -8.94 -7.85
C PRO A 768 31.27 -7.84 -8.23
N ASP A 769 31.44 -6.64 -7.67
CA ASP A 769 30.63 -5.50 -8.08
C ASP A 769 30.81 -5.28 -9.59
N PRO A 770 29.76 -5.49 -10.41
CA PRO A 770 29.89 -5.40 -11.87
C PRO A 770 30.26 -3.99 -12.33
N LEU A 771 30.04 -2.98 -11.49
CA LEU A 771 30.37 -1.59 -11.75
C LEU A 771 31.72 -1.17 -11.13
N GLY A 772 32.41 -2.08 -10.44
CA GLY A 772 33.74 -1.84 -9.88
C GLY A 772 33.80 -0.65 -8.93
N ARG A 773 32.72 -0.38 -8.17
CA ARG A 773 32.64 0.83 -7.34
C ARG A 773 33.67 0.79 -6.21
N ALA A 774 34.20 1.97 -5.90
CA ALA A 774 35.08 2.15 -4.75
C ALA A 774 34.35 1.79 -3.46
N MET A 775 35.07 1.12 -2.56
CA MET A 775 34.56 0.70 -1.26
C MET A 775 34.82 1.80 -0.23
N MET A 776 33.77 2.21 0.47
CA MET A 776 33.84 3.26 1.50
C MET A 776 33.34 2.73 2.85
N PRO A 777 33.87 3.24 3.98
CA PRO A 777 33.44 2.82 5.30
C PRO A 777 31.99 3.24 5.60
N PRO A 778 31.35 2.67 6.63
CA PRO A 778 30.01 3.06 7.04
C PRO A 778 29.94 4.57 7.32
N PRO A 779 28.76 5.20 7.16
CA PRO A 779 28.58 6.65 7.19
C PRO A 779 29.25 7.39 8.36
N ALA A 780 29.16 6.86 9.60
CA ALA A 780 29.79 7.45 10.78
C ALA A 780 31.31 7.63 10.61
N PHE A 781 31.98 6.69 9.95
CA PHE A 781 33.44 6.73 9.81
C PHE A 781 33.93 7.67 8.73
N TRP A 782 33.02 8.32 7.98
CA TRP A 782 33.38 9.43 7.10
C TRP A 782 33.90 10.64 7.89
N HIS A 783 33.64 10.68 9.20
CA HIS A 783 34.25 11.65 10.11
C HIS A 783 35.79 11.60 10.11
N PHE A 784 36.41 10.47 9.75
CA PHE A 784 37.87 10.28 9.79
C PHE A 784 38.56 10.43 8.43
N LEU A 785 37.80 10.75 7.37
CA LEU A 785 38.34 10.99 6.04
C LEU A 785 39.10 12.32 5.99
N ARG A 786 40.29 12.29 5.40
CA ARG A 786 41.18 13.45 5.23
C ARG A 786 41.41 13.74 3.75
N PRO A 787 41.68 14.99 3.34
CA PRO A 787 42.07 15.31 1.97
C PRO A 787 43.35 14.60 1.56
N ARG A 788 43.31 13.83 0.47
CA ARG A 788 44.45 13.07 -0.08
C ARG A 788 45.47 13.98 -0.76
N ASP A 789 44.99 14.85 -1.65
CA ASP A 789 45.80 15.84 -2.36
C ASP A 789 45.09 17.20 -2.31
N PRO A 790 45.36 18.03 -1.29
CA PRO A 790 44.70 19.32 -1.15
C PRO A 790 44.90 20.27 -2.34
N ALA A 791 46.04 20.17 -3.05
CA ALA A 791 46.32 21.00 -4.22
C ALA A 791 45.52 20.52 -5.43
N GLY A 792 45.53 19.21 -5.69
CA GLY A 792 44.71 18.57 -6.70
C GLY A 792 43.23 18.88 -6.52
N SER A 793 42.69 18.70 -5.32
CA SER A 793 41.28 19.01 -5.00
C SER A 793 40.88 20.45 -5.30
N ARG A 794 41.75 21.43 -4.98
CA ARG A 794 41.53 22.83 -5.34
C ARG A 794 41.57 23.06 -6.85
N ALA A 795 42.40 22.33 -7.59
CA ALA A 795 42.43 22.40 -9.05
C ALA A 795 41.14 21.84 -9.66
N LEU A 796 40.58 20.77 -9.10
CA LEU A 796 39.29 20.19 -9.56
C LEU A 796 38.11 21.16 -9.41
N ARG A 797 38.13 22.07 -8.42
CA ARG A 797 37.11 23.13 -8.32
C ARG A 797 37.15 24.13 -9.48
N ARG A 798 38.32 24.33 -10.10
CA ARG A 798 38.55 25.23 -11.24
C ARG A 798 38.52 24.52 -12.60
N PHE A 799 38.28 23.20 -12.62
CA PHE A 799 38.26 22.38 -13.83
C PHE A 799 37.26 22.94 -14.85
N ASP A 800 37.62 23.15 -16.12
CA ASP A 800 36.78 23.80 -17.14
C ASP A 800 36.40 22.87 -18.31
N SER A 801 35.55 23.34 -19.23
CA SER A 801 35.05 22.52 -20.34
C SER A 801 36.14 22.03 -21.29
N THR A 802 37.22 22.80 -21.46
CA THR A 802 38.39 22.39 -22.24
C THR A 802 39.09 21.23 -21.57
N ALA A 803 39.33 21.33 -20.26
CA ALA A 803 39.94 20.26 -19.47
C ALA A 803 39.06 19.01 -19.41
N ALA A 804 37.74 19.17 -19.28
CA ALA A 804 36.79 18.05 -19.33
C ALA A 804 36.81 17.35 -20.69
N SER A 805 36.85 18.09 -21.79
CA SER A 805 36.94 17.53 -23.15
C SER A 805 38.24 16.76 -23.37
N ALA A 806 39.37 17.31 -22.89
CA ALA A 806 40.67 16.65 -22.95
C ALA A 806 40.72 15.39 -22.06
N LEU A 807 40.07 15.40 -20.90
CA LEU A 807 39.96 14.23 -20.04
C LEU A 807 39.11 13.12 -20.68
N ILE A 808 38.00 13.47 -21.33
CA ILE A 808 37.13 12.54 -22.04
C ILE A 808 37.84 11.90 -23.25
N SER A 809 38.56 12.72 -24.03
CA SER A 809 39.15 12.28 -25.30
C SER A 809 40.50 11.60 -25.11
N ASP A 810 41.36 12.20 -24.29
CA ASP A 810 42.79 11.88 -24.20
C ASP A 810 43.22 11.41 -22.79
N GLY A 811 42.31 11.41 -21.80
CA GLY A 811 42.63 10.99 -20.43
C GLY A 811 43.53 11.96 -19.67
N VAL A 812 43.61 13.22 -20.10
CA VAL A 812 44.51 14.24 -19.53
C VAL A 812 43.98 14.72 -18.17
N VAL A 813 44.81 14.60 -17.14
CA VAL A 813 44.53 15.03 -15.76
C VAL A 813 45.28 16.35 -15.48
N PRO A 814 44.76 17.28 -14.66
CA PRO A 814 45.47 18.49 -14.28
C PRO A 814 46.84 18.20 -13.66
N ALA A 815 47.84 19.02 -13.98
CA ALA A 815 49.22 18.84 -13.50
C ALA A 815 49.35 19.02 -11.97
N GLU A 816 48.41 19.73 -11.36
CA GLU A 816 48.34 19.94 -9.91
C GLU A 816 47.84 18.70 -9.15
N VAL A 817 47.27 17.71 -9.84
CA VAL A 817 46.93 16.41 -9.25
C VAL A 817 48.20 15.56 -9.25
N THR A 818 48.79 15.42 -8.07
CA THR A 818 50.06 14.74 -7.87
C THR A 818 49.91 13.34 -7.30
N ASP A 819 48.78 13.08 -6.61
CA ASP A 819 48.49 11.76 -6.08
C ASP A 819 48.01 10.79 -7.19
N PRO A 820 48.61 9.58 -7.30
CA PRO A 820 48.28 8.64 -8.36
C PRO A 820 46.88 8.03 -8.23
N VAL A 821 46.39 7.79 -7.00
CA VAL A 821 45.05 7.23 -6.76
C VAL A 821 43.98 8.22 -7.20
N LEU A 822 44.17 9.50 -6.86
CA LEU A 822 43.28 10.57 -7.31
C LEU A 822 43.34 10.73 -8.83
N ALA A 823 44.53 10.71 -9.44
CA ALA A 823 44.70 10.84 -10.89
C ALA A 823 43.99 9.71 -11.66
N ASP A 824 44.10 8.47 -11.19
CA ASP A 824 43.47 7.32 -11.82
C ASP A 824 41.94 7.32 -11.64
N ALA A 825 41.45 7.77 -10.49
CA ALA A 825 40.02 7.98 -10.28
C ALA A 825 39.46 9.03 -11.25
N ILE A 826 40.14 10.17 -11.45
CA ILE A 826 39.73 11.20 -12.40
C ILE A 826 39.67 10.63 -13.82
N ARG A 827 40.67 9.83 -14.23
CA ARG A 827 40.64 9.11 -15.51
C ARG A 827 39.45 8.17 -15.63
N ALA A 828 39.10 7.45 -14.56
CA ALA A 828 37.92 6.59 -14.56
C ALA A 828 36.62 7.37 -14.74
N PHE A 829 36.48 8.55 -14.11
CA PHE A 829 35.35 9.46 -14.34
C PHE A 829 35.32 9.99 -15.78
N GLY A 830 36.48 10.30 -16.37
CA GLY A 830 36.59 10.64 -17.80
C GLY A 830 36.13 9.51 -18.72
N ALA A 831 36.56 8.28 -18.45
CA ALA A 831 36.19 7.10 -19.22
C ALA A 831 34.68 6.79 -19.15
N ARG A 832 34.05 7.04 -18.00
CA ARG A 832 32.60 6.96 -17.78
C ARG A 832 31.85 8.00 -18.61
N ALA A 833 32.28 9.26 -18.59
CA ALA A 833 31.71 10.29 -19.46
C ALA A 833 31.88 9.96 -20.96
N ALA A 834 33.01 9.38 -21.34
CA ALA A 834 33.22 8.86 -22.70
C ALA A 834 32.29 7.68 -23.04
N ALA A 835 31.91 6.86 -22.06
CA ALA A 835 30.93 5.78 -22.26
C ALA A 835 29.53 6.33 -22.54
N VAL A 836 29.09 7.36 -21.79
CA VAL A 836 27.82 8.07 -22.07
C VAL A 836 27.82 8.63 -23.49
N LEU A 837 28.93 9.21 -23.94
CA LEU A 837 29.07 9.71 -25.32
C LEU A 837 28.93 8.61 -26.37
N ARG A 838 29.63 7.49 -26.19
CA ARG A 838 29.52 6.33 -27.11
C ARG A 838 28.10 5.80 -27.16
N HIS A 839 27.41 5.72 -26.02
CA HIS A 839 26.01 5.28 -25.96
C HIS A 839 25.11 6.26 -26.71
N ARG A 840 25.30 7.58 -26.52
CA ARG A 840 24.61 8.61 -27.28
C ARG A 840 24.84 8.50 -28.79
N GLU A 841 26.06 8.20 -29.24
CA GLU A 841 26.38 8.01 -30.66
C GLU A 841 25.65 6.79 -31.23
N GLN A 842 25.63 5.67 -30.51
CA GLN A 842 24.88 4.47 -30.88
C GLN A 842 23.37 4.78 -31.01
N LEU A 843 22.82 5.54 -30.06
CA LEU A 843 21.43 6.01 -30.12
C LEU A 843 21.18 6.90 -31.35
N SER A 844 22.10 7.82 -31.66
CA SER A 844 21.99 8.71 -32.83
C SER A 844 21.94 7.92 -34.13
N VAL A 845 22.80 6.89 -34.28
CA VAL A 845 22.77 5.98 -35.44
C VAL A 845 21.44 5.23 -35.51
N ARG A 846 20.96 4.70 -34.38
CA ARG A 846 19.69 3.95 -34.34
C ARG A 846 18.50 4.82 -34.74
N VAL A 847 18.42 6.04 -34.20
CA VAL A 847 17.38 7.02 -34.53
C VAL A 847 17.39 7.37 -36.02
N ALA A 848 18.58 7.58 -36.61
CA ALA A 848 18.72 7.83 -38.04
C ALA A 848 18.23 6.65 -38.90
N THR A 849 18.56 5.42 -38.51
CA THR A 849 18.07 4.20 -39.18
C THR A 849 16.55 4.11 -39.13
N MET A 850 15.94 4.25 -37.94
CA MET A 850 14.48 4.22 -37.76
C MET A 850 13.76 5.28 -38.61
N ARG A 851 14.34 6.47 -38.75
CA ARG A 851 13.80 7.55 -39.61
C ARG A 851 13.94 7.25 -41.09
N SER A 852 14.98 6.53 -41.51
CA SER A 852 15.17 6.14 -42.91
C SER A 852 14.19 5.04 -43.34
N GLU A 853 13.95 4.05 -42.49
CA GLU A 853 12.98 2.98 -42.72
C GLU A 853 11.56 3.53 -42.83
N ALA A 854 11.18 4.46 -41.94
CA ALA A 854 9.87 5.11 -41.99
C ALA A 854 9.61 5.94 -43.27
N ARG A 855 10.67 6.41 -43.95
CA ARG A 855 10.55 7.09 -45.25
C ARG A 855 10.40 6.11 -46.40
N SER A 856 10.97 4.91 -46.28
CA SER A 856 10.86 3.85 -47.30
C SER A 856 9.49 3.18 -47.30
N ASP A 857 8.80 3.10 -46.15
CA ASP A 857 7.44 2.51 -46.05
C ASP A 857 6.32 3.44 -46.56
N ARG A 858 6.62 4.72 -46.80
CA ARG A 858 5.67 5.72 -47.33
C ARG A 858 5.85 6.00 -48.84
N GLY A 859 6.83 5.39 -49.48
CA GLY A 859 7.07 5.45 -50.93
C GLY A 859 6.64 4.17 -51.60
#